data_AF-A0A3W0BWI3-F1
#
_entry.id   AF-A0A3W0BWI3-F1
#
_cell.length_a   1.000
_cell.length_b   1.000
_cell.length_c   1.000
_cell.angle_alpha   90.00
_cell.angle_beta   90.00
_cell.angle_gamma   90.00
#
_symmetry.space_group_name_H-M   'P 1'
#
loop_
_entity.id
_entity.type
_entity.pdbx_description
1 polymer ?
#
loop_
_entity_poly.entity_id
_entity_poly.type
_entity_poly.pdbx_seq_one_letter_code
_entity_poly.pdbx_strand_id
1 'polypeptide(L)'
;MAQSVITSAFEHLKAQEAAGGNRIIIDQFVFANIPGLNVTDTPPESEPLPPDGQIVHRQAVDRNGVVNENTVAYSVTLPESTGDFTFNWLGLVSSATNTLCMAVYLHPQEKIKTANGKQGNTLIYSEIMEYAGASAATGITTPVSTWQIDFTARLHGMDEATRKAALDIYGPGLFLDDAFKLTAQATGQATFAPGIAYLRGLRVELGVPGTLTYSTGILQTVYIDAALTGTLTGENKATFSLTSQKSADYIDSLGFAHYVEPVATISASGEITDIRKTRKPLNDRLDGEYLTRNGNLKEIADKGEQAQSAAREHVGLGNSATRNVGTTPGTVAAGDDSRITGAMQKDQNGADIPDKPGFIKNLGLGETVDQAAGAMQKLQNGGDIPDRGLFAQNISAALAFSGGVAVGGDANPWTTAEFIAWLESCGAFNHPYWMCKGSWDYAGNKVITDTGCGNICLAGAVIEVMGTRGAMTIRITTPTTTSGDGVPSAQFTYINHGDGYAPGWRREFSRTGDEMTGNLYLKNDGRVNFCIMNEDGTPRMWIFKDKGSDGIHINNGNDGGGDFIFGKDGNFRAGAAIYANNGDAFGTAWGGGNAAWLSSYLYLNMVKAIRLGPVALSGGLWRDFQLGGGQVVTGFHTDGDWEMQGGDDKVYYRPIQYLIGTQWVTAPSV
;
A
#
# COMPACT_ATOMS: atom_id res chain seq x y z
N MET A 1 5.81 -4.01 91.55
CA MET A 1 5.03 -4.27 90.32
C MET A 1 3.92 -3.24 90.26
N ALA A 2 3.71 -2.61 89.12
CA ALA A 2 2.57 -1.71 88.93
C ALA A 2 1.28 -2.52 89.09
N GLN A 3 0.33 -2.01 89.89
CA GLN A 3 -0.95 -2.68 90.12
C GLN A 3 -1.95 -2.18 89.08
N SER A 4 -2.68 -3.10 88.46
CA SER A 4 -3.66 -2.80 87.41
C SER A 4 -5.00 -3.46 87.68
N VAL A 5 -6.07 -2.87 87.14
CA VAL A 5 -7.43 -3.40 87.24
C VAL A 5 -8.18 -3.20 85.92
N ILE A 6 -8.99 -4.19 85.55
CA ILE A 6 -10.02 -4.03 84.51
C ILE A 6 -11.28 -3.50 85.22
N THR A 7 -11.83 -2.38 84.76
CA THR A 7 -12.88 -1.68 85.50
C THR A 7 -14.25 -2.33 85.32
N SER A 8 -15.13 -2.17 86.30
CA SER A 8 -16.55 -2.51 86.20
C SER A 8 -17.27 -1.76 85.08
N ALA A 9 -16.84 -0.53 84.76
CA ALA A 9 -17.34 0.21 83.60
C ALA A 9 -17.03 -0.50 82.28
N PHE A 10 -15.86 -1.14 82.17
CA PHE A 10 -15.54 -2.00 81.03
C PHE A 10 -16.47 -3.19 80.91
N GLU A 11 -16.75 -3.87 82.02
CA GLU A 11 -17.63 -5.03 82.04
C GLU A 11 -19.05 -4.67 81.58
N HIS A 12 -19.55 -3.49 81.94
CA HIS A 12 -20.81 -2.95 81.43
C HIS A 12 -20.74 -2.62 79.93
N LEU A 13 -19.67 -1.98 79.46
CA LEU A 13 -19.47 -1.70 78.03
C LEU A 13 -19.42 -3.00 77.22
N LYS A 14 -18.67 -4.01 77.70
CA LYS A 14 -18.59 -5.34 77.09
C LYS A 14 -19.97 -5.98 76.95
N ALA A 15 -20.79 -5.94 78.00
CA ALA A 15 -22.15 -6.48 77.95
C ALA A 15 -23.07 -5.71 76.98
N GLN A 16 -22.95 -4.37 76.92
CA GLN A 16 -23.74 -3.53 76.03
C GLN A 16 -23.39 -3.77 74.55
N GLU A 17 -22.09 -3.76 74.20
CA GLU A 17 -21.66 -3.97 72.82
C GLU A 17 -21.94 -5.39 72.36
N ALA A 18 -21.79 -6.40 73.23
CA ALA A 18 -22.18 -7.78 72.94
C ALA A 18 -23.68 -7.92 72.66
N ALA A 19 -24.55 -7.23 73.41
CA ALA A 19 -26.00 -7.23 73.17
C ALA A 19 -26.39 -6.47 71.88
N GLY A 20 -25.62 -5.45 71.51
CA GLY A 20 -25.77 -4.69 70.27
C GLY A 20 -25.16 -5.36 69.03
N GLY A 21 -24.38 -6.44 69.19
CA GLY A 21 -23.64 -7.09 68.10
C GLY A 21 -22.43 -6.30 67.59
N ASN A 22 -21.96 -5.32 68.36
CA ASN A 22 -20.83 -4.47 68.02
C ASN A 22 -19.53 -5.00 68.64
N ARG A 23 -18.39 -4.54 68.10
CA ARG A 23 -17.07 -4.84 68.67
C ARG A 23 -16.70 -3.85 69.75
N ILE A 24 -15.95 -4.34 70.73
CA ILE A 24 -15.37 -3.51 71.79
C ILE A 24 -14.17 -2.77 71.21
N ILE A 25 -14.26 -1.44 71.18
CA ILE A 25 -13.18 -0.57 70.71
C ILE A 25 -12.46 0.00 71.92
N ILE A 26 -11.21 -0.39 72.11
CA ILE A 26 -10.28 0.22 73.07
C ILE A 26 -9.12 0.76 72.25
N ASP A 27 -9.04 2.07 72.14
CA ASP A 27 -8.23 2.74 71.11
C ASP A 27 -7.43 3.92 71.64
N GLN A 28 -7.55 4.27 72.93
CA GLN A 28 -6.86 5.40 73.51
C GLN A 28 -6.19 5.05 74.83
N PHE A 29 -4.92 5.44 74.96
CA PHE A 29 -4.23 5.57 76.24
C PHE A 29 -4.43 6.97 76.82
N VAL A 30 -4.71 7.03 78.11
CA VAL A 30 -4.84 8.25 78.89
C VAL A 30 -3.79 8.24 79.99
N PHE A 31 -3.05 9.34 80.10
CA PHE A 31 -2.03 9.54 81.12
C PHE A 31 -2.46 10.68 82.03
N ALA A 32 -2.48 10.42 83.33
CA ALA A 32 -2.91 11.40 84.32
C ALA A 32 -1.89 11.52 85.46
N ASN A 33 -1.87 12.69 86.08
CA ASN A 33 -1.12 12.93 87.31
C ASN A 33 -2.09 13.16 88.45
N ILE A 34 -2.32 12.12 89.24
CA ILE A 34 -3.24 12.15 90.37
C ILE A 34 -2.44 12.52 91.63
N PRO A 35 -2.68 13.70 92.23
CA PRO A 35 -1.93 14.12 93.42
C PRO A 35 -2.18 13.18 94.61
N GLY A 36 -1.11 12.75 95.28
CA GLY A 36 -1.21 11.89 96.46
C GLY A 36 -1.54 10.42 96.17
N LEU A 37 -1.50 9.98 94.91
CA LEU A 37 -1.74 8.59 94.53
C LEU A 37 -0.71 7.66 95.18
N ASN A 38 -1.19 6.64 95.90
CA ASN A 38 -0.33 5.62 96.48
C ASN A 38 -0.17 4.44 95.50
N VAL A 39 1.02 4.31 94.93
CA VAL A 39 1.37 3.30 93.92
C VAL A 39 1.31 1.84 94.41
N THR A 40 1.34 1.61 95.73
CA THR A 40 1.21 0.24 96.26
C THR A 40 -0.22 -0.26 96.27
N ASP A 41 -1.20 0.65 96.17
CA ASP A 41 -2.61 0.31 96.19
C ASP A 41 -3.03 -0.21 94.81
N THR A 42 -3.93 -1.18 94.78
CA THR A 42 -4.53 -1.65 93.53
C THR A 42 -5.69 -0.73 93.17
N PRO A 43 -5.77 -0.21 91.94
CA PRO A 43 -6.91 0.63 91.56
C PRO A 43 -8.23 -0.16 91.75
N PRO A 44 -9.28 0.44 92.34
CA PRO A 44 -10.55 -0.25 92.56
C PRO A 44 -11.24 -0.56 91.23
N GLU A 45 -12.05 -1.63 91.16
CA GLU A 45 -12.82 -1.95 89.94
C GLU A 45 -13.80 -0.84 89.54
N SER A 46 -14.23 0.00 90.49
CA SER A 46 -15.09 1.17 90.21
C SER A 46 -14.30 2.45 89.90
N GLU A 47 -13.00 2.36 89.58
CA GLU A 47 -12.15 3.51 89.32
C GLU A 47 -12.78 4.43 88.26
N PRO A 48 -13.03 5.72 88.56
CA PRO A 48 -13.55 6.65 87.57
C PRO A 48 -12.42 7.13 86.66
N LEU A 49 -12.77 7.56 85.44
CA LEU A 49 -11.82 8.31 84.62
C LEU A 49 -11.42 9.61 85.37
N PRO A 50 -10.12 9.92 85.50
CA PRO A 50 -9.69 11.14 86.20
C PRO A 50 -10.32 12.40 85.58
N PRO A 51 -10.64 13.44 86.38
CA PRO A 51 -11.15 14.71 85.86
C PRO A 51 -10.17 15.35 84.87
N ASP A 52 -10.67 16.08 83.88
CA ASP A 52 -9.85 16.64 82.78
C ASP A 52 -8.66 17.49 83.25
N GLY A 53 -8.77 18.17 84.39
CA GLY A 53 -7.66 18.96 84.96
C GLY A 53 -6.46 18.13 85.45
N GLN A 54 -6.61 16.82 85.62
CA GLN A 54 -5.54 15.89 86.04
C GLN A 54 -4.97 15.08 84.88
N ILE A 55 -5.64 15.06 83.73
CA ILE A 55 -5.19 14.34 82.55
C ILE A 55 -4.14 15.19 81.84
N VAL A 56 -2.92 14.65 81.73
CA VAL A 56 -1.78 15.38 81.16
C VAL A 56 -1.56 15.04 79.69
N HIS A 57 -1.96 13.85 79.24
CA HIS A 57 -1.82 13.45 77.85
C HIS A 57 -2.82 12.37 77.46
N ARG A 58 -3.25 12.37 76.20
CA ARG A 58 -4.05 11.32 75.58
C ARG A 58 -3.45 10.96 74.23
N GLN A 59 -3.32 9.67 73.94
CA GLN A 59 -2.79 9.21 72.66
C GLN A 59 -3.53 7.96 72.20
N ALA A 60 -3.70 7.82 70.88
CA ALA A 60 -4.22 6.58 70.32
C ALA A 60 -3.26 5.41 70.61
N VAL A 61 -3.81 4.20 70.67
CA VAL A 61 -3.01 2.97 70.70
C VAL A 61 -2.19 2.87 69.41
N ASP A 62 -0.88 2.67 69.53
CA ASP A 62 0.01 2.56 68.36
C ASP A 62 -0.05 1.17 67.73
N ARG A 63 -0.06 0.13 68.57
CA ARG A 63 -0.23 -1.26 68.13
C ARG A 63 -1.06 -2.04 69.12
N ASN A 64 -1.81 -2.99 68.61
CA ASN A 64 -2.44 -4.01 69.41
C ASN A 64 -2.15 -5.39 68.81
N GLY A 65 -2.27 -6.42 69.65
CA GLY A 65 -2.04 -7.79 69.21
C GLY A 65 -2.66 -8.80 70.14
N VAL A 66 -2.95 -9.98 69.60
CA VAL A 66 -3.47 -11.11 70.36
C VAL A 66 -2.30 -11.90 70.96
N VAL A 67 -2.37 -12.17 72.26
CA VAL A 67 -1.44 -13.10 72.92
C VAL A 67 -2.01 -14.51 72.80
N ASN A 68 -3.31 -14.65 73.08
CA ASN A 68 -4.12 -15.85 72.88
C ASN A 68 -5.63 -15.45 72.78
N GLU A 69 -6.54 -16.41 72.58
CA GLU A 69 -7.98 -16.15 72.37
C GLU A 69 -8.66 -15.25 73.43
N ASN A 70 -8.19 -15.30 74.68
CA ASN A 70 -8.73 -14.55 75.81
C ASN A 70 -7.86 -13.37 76.25
N THR A 71 -6.78 -13.06 75.55
CA THR A 71 -5.81 -12.06 75.98
C THR A 71 -5.34 -11.20 74.82
N VAL A 72 -5.53 -9.89 74.95
CA VAL A 72 -5.07 -8.89 73.97
C VAL A 72 -4.13 -7.89 74.64
N ALA A 73 -3.12 -7.45 73.91
CA ALA A 73 -2.16 -6.46 74.36
C ALA A 73 -2.32 -5.17 73.54
N TYR A 74 -2.21 -4.03 74.21
CA TYR A 74 -2.21 -2.70 73.60
C TYR A 74 -0.91 -2.01 73.95
N SER A 75 -0.27 -1.37 72.99
CA SER A 75 0.97 -0.64 73.21
C SER A 75 0.92 0.77 72.67
N VAL A 76 1.66 1.63 73.34
CA VAL A 76 1.84 3.03 72.97
C VAL A 76 3.29 3.43 73.21
N THR A 77 3.83 4.16 72.25
CA THR A 77 5.13 4.78 72.26
C THR A 77 4.92 6.28 72.39
N LEU A 78 5.44 6.85 73.46
CA LEU A 78 5.57 8.29 73.64
C LEU A 78 6.95 8.68 73.11
N PRO A 79 7.09 9.11 71.83
CA PRO A 79 8.38 9.45 71.26
C PRO A 79 8.99 10.67 71.96
N GLU A 80 10.27 10.89 71.72
CA GLU A 80 11.00 12.06 72.24
C GLU A 80 10.41 13.42 71.81
N SER A 81 9.54 13.46 70.79
CA SER A 81 8.84 14.67 70.35
C SER A 81 7.59 15.01 71.17
N THR A 82 7.08 14.07 71.97
CA THR A 82 5.89 14.25 72.83
C THR A 82 6.24 15.07 74.07
N GLY A 83 5.37 16.04 74.41
CA GLY A 83 5.56 17.13 75.37
C GLY A 83 6.10 16.75 76.76
N ASP A 84 6.48 17.77 77.53
CA ASP A 84 6.97 17.63 78.90
C ASP A 84 5.78 17.45 79.86
N PHE A 85 5.70 16.31 80.53
CA PHE A 85 4.71 16.09 81.59
C PHE A 85 5.13 14.96 82.53
N THR A 86 4.64 15.04 83.76
CA THR A 86 4.74 13.95 84.75
C THR A 86 3.39 13.26 84.84
N PHE A 87 3.39 11.94 84.91
CA PHE A 87 2.18 11.14 85.14
C PHE A 87 2.50 10.00 86.10
N ASN A 88 1.53 9.63 86.92
CA ASN A 88 1.62 8.50 87.85
C ASN A 88 0.45 7.53 87.69
N TRP A 89 -0.39 7.77 86.69
CA TRP A 89 -1.57 6.97 86.38
C TRP A 89 -1.68 6.78 84.87
N LEU A 90 -2.02 5.58 84.46
CA LEU A 90 -2.26 5.20 83.08
C LEU A 90 -3.60 4.49 82.97
N GLY A 91 -4.35 4.78 81.90
CA GLY A 91 -5.59 4.08 81.63
C GLY A 91 -5.80 3.79 80.15
N LEU A 92 -6.45 2.66 79.86
CA LEU A 92 -6.96 2.34 78.54
C LEU A 92 -8.44 2.73 78.47
N VAL A 93 -8.81 3.47 77.44
CA VAL A 93 -10.15 4.05 77.29
C VAL A 93 -10.71 3.69 75.92
N SER A 94 -12.01 3.41 75.90
CA SER A 94 -12.81 3.39 74.68
C SER A 94 -13.18 4.84 74.34
N SER A 95 -12.56 5.42 73.31
CA SER A 95 -12.77 6.83 72.99
C SER A 95 -14.21 7.12 72.53
N ALA A 96 -14.88 6.14 71.88
CA ALA A 96 -16.22 6.28 71.33
C ALA A 96 -17.31 6.50 72.40
N THR A 97 -17.17 5.85 73.56
CA THR A 97 -18.12 5.97 74.68
C THR A 97 -17.52 6.71 75.89
N ASN A 98 -16.27 7.17 75.76
CA ASN A 98 -15.45 7.75 76.84
C ASN A 98 -15.41 6.88 78.11
N THR A 99 -15.37 5.55 77.93
CA THR A 99 -15.41 4.58 79.03
C THR A 99 -14.00 4.12 79.39
N LEU A 100 -13.63 4.27 80.66
CA LEU A 100 -12.37 3.74 81.20
C LEU A 100 -12.44 2.21 81.25
N CYS A 101 -11.53 1.53 80.56
CA CYS A 101 -11.52 0.09 80.40
C CYS A 101 -10.54 -0.61 81.36
N MET A 102 -9.35 -0.05 81.53
CA MET A 102 -8.32 -0.54 82.45
C MET A 102 -7.60 0.64 83.08
N ALA A 103 -7.22 0.52 84.34
CA ALA A 103 -6.41 1.51 85.06
C ALA A 103 -5.16 0.87 85.65
N VAL A 104 -4.07 1.62 85.68
CA VAL A 104 -2.77 1.20 86.19
C VAL A 104 -2.17 2.33 87.01
N TYR A 105 -1.79 2.04 88.26
CA TYR A 105 -1.04 2.97 89.09
C TYR A 105 0.46 2.75 88.88
N LEU A 106 1.18 3.85 88.62
CA LEU A 106 2.61 3.85 88.33
C LEU A 106 3.32 4.73 89.36
N HIS A 107 4.61 4.44 89.59
CA HIS A 107 5.46 5.43 90.23
C HIS A 107 5.54 6.65 89.31
N PRO A 108 5.63 7.89 89.82
CA PRO A 108 5.69 9.08 88.97
C PRO A 108 6.75 8.95 87.86
N GLN A 109 6.31 9.05 86.61
CA GLN A 109 7.12 8.96 85.42
C GLN A 109 7.25 10.36 84.80
N GLU A 110 8.47 10.74 84.44
CA GLU A 110 8.74 12.00 83.75
C GLU A 110 8.93 11.75 82.25
N LYS A 111 8.01 12.31 81.45
CA LYS A 111 8.19 12.42 80.00
C LYS A 111 8.84 13.76 79.70
N ILE A 112 9.96 13.71 78.98
CA ILE A 112 10.75 14.88 78.58
C ILE A 112 10.82 14.90 77.05
N LYS A 113 10.49 16.04 76.48
CA LYS A 113 10.55 16.35 75.06
C LYS A 113 11.95 16.82 74.67
N THR A 114 12.44 16.35 73.52
CA THR A 114 13.64 16.89 72.89
C THR A 114 13.37 18.32 72.40
N ALA A 115 13.88 19.32 73.12
CA ALA A 115 13.79 20.73 72.78
C ALA A 115 14.96 21.52 73.40
N ASN A 116 15.36 22.61 72.75
CA ASN A 116 16.37 23.56 73.25
C ASN A 116 17.69 22.91 73.74
N GLY A 117 18.17 21.88 73.04
CA GLY A 117 19.44 21.21 73.35
C GLY A 117 19.40 20.20 74.50
N LYS A 118 18.24 19.97 75.13
CA LYS A 118 18.04 18.89 76.11
C LYS A 118 17.48 17.66 75.39
N GLN A 119 18.17 16.52 75.50
CA GLN A 119 17.72 15.26 74.91
C GLN A 119 16.51 14.73 75.70
N GLY A 120 15.41 14.49 74.99
CA GLY A 120 14.20 13.88 75.52
C GLY A 120 14.32 12.36 75.61
N ASN A 121 13.33 11.73 76.25
CA ASN A 121 13.22 10.29 76.37
C ASN A 121 12.07 9.75 75.52
N THR A 122 12.21 8.51 75.05
CA THR A 122 11.11 7.73 74.48
C THR A 122 10.66 6.72 75.51
N LEU A 123 9.36 6.68 75.80
CA LEU A 123 8.78 5.72 76.73
C LEU A 123 7.81 4.82 75.96
N ILE A 124 7.90 3.51 76.18
CA ILE A 124 7.02 2.53 75.54
C ILE A 124 6.29 1.79 76.66
N TYR A 125 4.96 1.79 76.59
CA TYR A 125 4.10 1.03 77.49
C TYR A 125 3.34 -0.03 76.70
N SER A 126 3.14 -1.17 77.33
CA SER A 126 2.38 -2.29 76.76
C SER A 126 1.55 -2.91 77.87
N GLU A 127 0.23 -2.79 77.73
CA GLU A 127 -0.72 -3.27 78.72
C GLU A 127 -1.50 -4.45 78.16
N ILE A 128 -1.66 -5.48 79.00
CA ILE A 128 -2.31 -6.72 78.65
C ILE A 128 -3.67 -6.76 79.34
N MET A 129 -4.73 -6.96 78.57
CA MET A 129 -6.07 -7.21 79.08
C MET A 129 -6.48 -8.66 78.84
N GLU A 130 -6.84 -9.35 79.91
CA GLU A 130 -7.30 -10.73 79.88
C GLU A 130 -8.77 -10.83 80.28
N TYR A 131 -9.60 -11.34 79.36
CA TYR A 131 -11.01 -11.64 79.60
C TYR A 131 -11.52 -12.63 78.54
N ALA A 132 -12.56 -13.40 78.90
CA ALA A 132 -13.09 -14.43 78.01
C ALA A 132 -13.51 -13.86 76.64
N GLY A 133 -12.99 -14.47 75.57
CA GLY A 133 -13.26 -14.11 74.19
C GLY A 133 -12.66 -12.78 73.74
N ALA A 134 -11.63 -12.24 74.41
CA ALA A 134 -11.07 -10.92 74.12
C ALA A 134 -10.69 -10.69 72.65
N SER A 135 -10.10 -11.69 71.99
CA SER A 135 -9.75 -11.60 70.57
C SER A 135 -10.99 -11.44 69.67
N ALA A 136 -12.04 -12.22 69.94
CA ALA A 136 -13.28 -12.17 69.18
C ALA A 136 -14.09 -10.88 69.46
N ALA A 137 -14.16 -10.47 70.74
CA ALA A 137 -14.93 -9.31 71.16
C ALA A 137 -14.36 -7.98 70.65
N THR A 138 -13.03 -7.88 70.54
CA THR A 138 -12.34 -6.70 69.98
C THR A 138 -12.09 -6.82 68.48
N GLY A 139 -12.03 -8.05 67.96
CA GLY A 139 -11.64 -8.36 66.58
C GLY A 139 -10.12 -8.30 66.32
N ILE A 140 -9.29 -8.27 67.36
CA ILE A 140 -7.81 -8.23 67.25
C ILE A 140 -7.29 -9.67 67.11
N THR A 141 -6.66 -10.00 65.98
CA THR A 141 -6.17 -11.37 65.67
C THR A 141 -4.69 -11.46 65.34
N THR A 142 -3.97 -10.34 65.26
CA THR A 142 -2.54 -10.32 64.89
C THR A 142 -1.66 -10.72 66.08
N PRO A 143 -0.85 -11.79 66.01
CA PRO A 143 -0.06 -12.26 67.16
C PRO A 143 1.02 -11.26 67.62
N VAL A 144 1.19 -11.11 68.94
CA VAL A 144 2.22 -10.23 69.53
C VAL A 144 3.67 -10.66 69.25
N SER A 145 3.89 -11.94 68.92
CA SER A 145 5.21 -12.50 68.57
C SER A 145 5.84 -11.85 67.32
N THR A 146 5.05 -11.11 66.54
CA THR A 146 5.54 -10.36 65.38
C THR A 146 6.39 -9.15 65.78
N TRP A 147 6.37 -8.71 67.05
CA TRP A 147 7.10 -7.52 67.48
C TRP A 147 7.75 -7.59 68.87
N GLN A 148 7.60 -8.68 69.63
CA GLN A 148 8.31 -8.88 70.91
C GLN A 148 9.36 -10.01 70.80
N ILE A 149 10.64 -9.75 71.11
CA ILE A 149 11.79 -10.68 70.96
C ILE A 149 12.51 -10.95 72.29
N ASP A 150 12.81 -12.22 72.58
CA ASP A 150 13.76 -12.67 73.61
C ASP A 150 15.15 -12.89 72.99
N PHE A 151 16.12 -12.04 73.36
CA PHE A 151 17.46 -12.05 72.77
C PHE A 151 18.35 -13.19 73.26
N THR A 152 18.16 -13.68 74.49
CA THR A 152 19.04 -14.72 75.07
C THR A 152 18.77 -16.07 74.43
N ALA A 153 17.49 -16.44 74.28
CA ALA A 153 17.10 -17.67 73.60
C ALA A 153 17.55 -17.68 72.13
N ARG A 154 17.51 -16.52 71.47
CA ARG A 154 17.91 -16.38 70.07
C ARG A 154 19.40 -16.59 69.86
N LEU A 155 20.26 -16.02 70.71
CA LEU A 155 21.72 -16.15 70.56
C LEU A 155 22.19 -17.59 70.80
N HIS A 156 21.68 -18.27 71.83
CA HIS A 156 21.99 -19.69 72.05
C HIS A 156 21.53 -20.57 70.88
N GLY A 157 20.35 -20.30 70.32
CA GLY A 157 19.88 -21.00 69.13
C GLY A 157 20.79 -20.80 67.90
N MET A 158 21.38 -19.62 67.74
CA MET A 158 22.31 -19.32 66.65
C MET A 158 23.65 -20.05 66.79
N ASP A 159 24.23 -20.08 67.99
CA ASP A 159 25.48 -20.82 68.26
C ASP A 159 25.30 -22.32 68.01
N GLU A 160 24.19 -22.90 68.50
CA GLU A 160 23.90 -24.33 68.35
C GLU A 160 23.53 -24.69 66.89
N ALA A 161 22.83 -23.82 66.17
CA ALA A 161 22.56 -24.01 64.74
C ALA A 161 23.86 -24.00 63.92
N THR A 162 24.79 -23.10 64.24
CA THR A 162 26.11 -23.02 63.59
C THR A 162 26.92 -24.29 63.82
N ARG A 163 26.94 -24.79 65.06
CA ARG A 163 27.60 -26.06 65.42
C ARG A 163 26.99 -27.24 64.68
N LYS A 164 25.66 -27.39 64.67
CA LYS A 164 24.98 -28.50 63.95
C LYS A 164 25.23 -28.47 62.45
N ALA A 165 25.20 -27.28 61.83
CA ALA A 165 25.54 -27.14 60.42
C ALA A 165 26.99 -27.57 60.13
N ALA A 166 27.94 -27.20 61.00
CA ALA A 166 29.31 -27.68 60.88
C ALA A 166 29.44 -29.19 61.11
N LEU A 167 28.66 -29.78 62.03
CA LEU A 167 28.59 -31.23 62.26
C LEU A 167 28.10 -31.97 61.01
N ASP A 168 27.06 -31.49 60.32
CA ASP A 168 26.54 -32.13 59.11
C ASP A 168 27.53 -32.08 57.94
N ILE A 169 28.34 -31.02 57.84
CA ILE A 169 29.32 -30.84 56.75
C ILE A 169 30.61 -31.65 57.00
N TYR A 170 31.13 -31.60 58.23
CA TYR A 170 32.45 -32.15 58.58
C TYR A 170 32.37 -33.50 59.30
N GLY A 171 31.19 -33.90 59.77
CA GLY A 171 30.98 -35.13 60.49
C GLY A 171 31.41 -35.05 61.96
N PRO A 172 31.41 -36.20 62.67
CA PRO A 172 31.61 -36.25 64.11
C PRO A 172 32.96 -35.66 64.57
N GLY A 173 34.05 -35.94 63.87
CA GLY A 173 35.38 -35.45 64.19
C GLY A 173 36.25 -35.45 62.95
N LEU A 174 36.87 -34.30 62.64
CA LEU A 174 37.66 -34.13 61.43
C LEU A 174 38.84 -33.18 61.66
N PHE A 175 40.01 -33.59 61.15
CA PHE A 175 41.25 -32.81 61.19
C PHE A 175 41.61 -32.40 59.76
N LEU A 176 41.84 -31.11 59.51
CA LEU A 176 42.26 -30.65 58.19
C LEU A 176 43.76 -30.88 58.02
N ASP A 177 44.14 -31.59 56.97
CA ASP A 177 45.53 -31.94 56.66
C ASP A 177 46.28 -32.55 57.87
N ASP A 178 47.43 -31.98 58.25
CA ASP A 178 48.23 -32.44 59.38
C ASP A 178 47.84 -31.78 60.73
N ALA A 179 46.71 -31.07 60.81
CA ALA A 179 46.28 -30.39 62.05
C ALA A 179 46.18 -31.33 63.26
N PHE A 180 46.82 -30.98 64.38
CA PHE A 180 46.88 -31.77 65.62
C PHE A 180 47.59 -33.13 65.51
N LYS A 181 48.32 -33.39 64.42
CA LYS A 181 49.12 -34.61 64.29
C LYS A 181 50.21 -34.68 65.35
N LEU A 182 50.26 -35.78 66.10
CA LEU A 182 51.29 -36.02 67.10
C LEU A 182 52.55 -36.62 66.48
N THR A 183 53.70 -36.03 66.79
CA THR A 183 55.03 -36.48 66.36
C THR A 183 55.95 -36.60 67.57
N ALA A 184 56.63 -37.73 67.73
CA ALA A 184 57.53 -37.95 68.87
C ALA A 184 58.74 -36.99 68.81
N GLN A 185 59.07 -36.37 69.94
CA GLN A 185 60.21 -35.45 70.05
C GLN A 185 61.34 -36.04 70.90
N ALA A 186 60.98 -36.73 71.99
CA ALA A 186 61.89 -37.48 72.86
C ALA A 186 61.09 -38.53 73.66
N THR A 187 61.76 -39.40 74.43
CA THR A 187 61.09 -40.38 75.31
C THR A 187 60.13 -39.67 76.28
N GLY A 188 58.83 -39.94 76.18
CA GLY A 188 57.79 -39.31 77.00
C GLY A 188 57.38 -37.89 76.57
N GLN A 189 57.82 -37.40 75.41
CA GLN A 189 57.46 -36.09 74.85
C GLN A 189 57.09 -36.16 73.36
N ALA A 190 55.99 -35.52 72.98
CA ALA A 190 55.52 -35.36 71.61
C ALA A 190 55.19 -33.89 71.31
N THR A 191 55.25 -33.52 70.04
CA THR A 191 54.71 -32.25 69.53
C THR A 191 53.45 -32.51 68.73
N PHE A 192 52.51 -31.57 68.73
CA PHE A 192 51.31 -31.62 67.88
C PHE A 192 51.28 -30.42 66.93
N ALA A 193 50.99 -30.70 65.66
CA ALA A 193 51.08 -29.72 64.59
C ALA A 193 49.94 -28.68 64.64
N PRO A 194 50.22 -27.40 64.27
CA PRO A 194 49.20 -26.37 64.17
C PRO A 194 48.18 -26.71 63.08
N GLY A 195 46.98 -26.15 63.22
CA GLY A 195 45.92 -26.30 62.24
C GLY A 195 44.52 -26.29 62.86
N ILE A 196 43.55 -26.68 62.05
CA ILE A 196 42.12 -26.59 62.37
C ILE A 196 41.53 -28.00 62.46
N ALA A 197 40.72 -28.21 63.51
CA ALA A 197 39.89 -29.40 63.64
C ALA A 197 38.45 -29.01 63.95
N TYR A 198 37.52 -29.89 63.57
CA TYR A 198 36.11 -29.79 63.91
C TYR A 198 35.71 -30.97 64.77
N LEU A 199 35.23 -30.70 65.99
CA LEU A 199 34.77 -31.71 66.94
C LEU A 199 33.29 -31.49 67.19
N ARG A 200 32.46 -32.42 66.71
CA ARG A 200 31.00 -32.30 66.74
C ARG A 200 30.51 -30.92 66.29
N GLY A 201 31.17 -30.34 65.28
CA GLY A 201 30.86 -29.02 64.75
C GLY A 201 31.48 -27.82 65.49
N LEU A 202 32.15 -28.01 66.62
CA LEU A 202 32.98 -26.94 67.21
C LEU A 202 34.29 -26.83 66.44
N ARG A 203 34.59 -25.63 65.96
CA ARG A 203 35.86 -25.32 65.28
C ARG A 203 36.92 -24.97 66.31
N VAL A 204 37.96 -25.80 66.41
CA VAL A 204 39.13 -25.55 67.24
C VAL A 204 40.33 -25.24 66.36
N GLU A 205 41.14 -24.29 66.79
CA GLU A 205 42.28 -23.79 66.03
C GLU A 205 43.52 -23.67 66.91
N LEU A 206 44.61 -24.24 66.43
CA LEU A 206 45.92 -24.13 67.03
C LEU A 206 46.85 -23.37 66.06
N GLY A 207 47.30 -22.17 66.46
CA GLY A 207 48.13 -21.32 65.60
C GLY A 207 49.61 -21.69 65.55
N VAL A 208 50.15 -22.38 66.56
CA VAL A 208 51.57 -22.77 66.66
C VAL A 208 51.72 -24.20 67.17
N PRO A 209 52.79 -24.95 66.83
CA PRO A 209 53.00 -26.29 67.38
C PRO A 209 52.99 -26.28 68.92
N GLY A 210 52.28 -27.24 69.52
CA GLY A 210 52.25 -27.42 70.97
C GLY A 210 53.03 -28.66 71.41
N THR A 211 53.37 -28.74 72.70
CA THR A 211 54.07 -29.89 73.30
C THR A 211 53.13 -30.68 74.22
N LEU A 212 53.30 -32.00 74.22
CA LEU A 212 52.58 -32.95 75.05
C LEU A 212 53.58 -33.85 75.78
N THR A 213 53.49 -33.91 77.10
CA THR A 213 54.21 -34.89 77.92
C THR A 213 53.31 -36.06 78.24
N TYR A 214 53.84 -37.28 78.22
CA TYR A 214 53.06 -38.50 78.48
C TYR A 214 53.90 -39.55 79.21
N SER A 215 53.26 -40.34 80.07
CA SER A 215 53.93 -41.42 80.80
C SER A 215 54.32 -42.57 79.88
N THR A 216 55.53 -43.09 80.03
CA THR A 216 56.04 -44.26 79.30
C THR A 216 55.73 -45.57 80.06
N GLY A 217 55.66 -46.70 79.35
CA GLY A 217 55.36 -48.01 79.94
C GLY A 217 53.88 -48.38 80.03
N ILE A 218 52.97 -47.54 79.51
CA ILE A 218 51.52 -47.78 79.49
C ILE A 218 50.98 -47.48 78.09
N LEU A 219 50.06 -48.30 77.58
CA LEU A 219 49.29 -48.03 76.37
C LEU A 219 48.22 -46.96 76.67
N GLN A 220 48.21 -45.86 75.91
CA GLN A 220 47.22 -44.79 76.08
C GLN A 220 46.80 -44.17 74.75
N THR A 221 45.58 -43.64 74.69
CA THR A 221 45.11 -42.85 73.55
C THR A 221 45.04 -41.39 73.95
N VAL A 222 45.56 -40.51 73.10
CA VAL A 222 45.44 -39.07 73.27
C VAL A 222 44.20 -38.60 72.53
N TYR A 223 43.34 -37.90 73.24
CA TYR A 223 42.13 -37.27 72.72
C TYR A 223 42.28 -35.76 72.77
N ILE A 224 41.59 -35.09 71.85
CA ILE A 224 41.31 -33.66 71.96
C ILE A 224 39.92 -33.51 72.58
N ASP A 225 39.84 -32.69 73.63
CA ASP A 225 38.60 -32.33 74.35
C ASP A 225 38.31 -30.85 74.09
N ALA A 226 37.18 -30.54 73.47
CA ALA A 226 36.78 -29.19 73.10
C ALA A 226 35.42 -28.80 73.68
N ALA A 227 35.31 -27.58 74.21
CA ALA A 227 34.06 -27.02 74.73
C ALA A 227 33.88 -25.56 74.30
N LEU A 228 32.62 -25.14 74.16
CA LEU A 228 32.26 -23.74 73.92
C LEU A 228 32.06 -23.06 75.28
N THR A 229 33.00 -22.20 75.66
CA THR A 229 33.00 -21.53 76.97
C THR A 229 32.99 -20.02 76.78
N GLY A 230 32.16 -19.31 77.54
CA GLY A 230 32.12 -17.84 77.55
C GLY A 230 33.31 -17.24 78.30
N THR A 231 33.87 -16.15 77.76
CA THR A 231 34.93 -15.36 78.42
C THR A 231 34.34 -14.25 79.29
N LEU A 232 35.16 -13.65 80.18
CA LEU A 232 34.78 -12.50 81.03
C LEU A 232 34.24 -11.28 80.25
N THR A 233 34.53 -11.20 78.94
CA THR A 233 34.05 -10.13 78.05
C THR A 233 32.76 -10.49 77.29
N GLY A 234 32.16 -11.65 77.58
CA GLY A 234 30.90 -12.12 76.97
C GLY A 234 31.04 -12.84 75.63
N GLU A 235 32.26 -13.17 75.19
CA GLU A 235 32.50 -13.90 73.94
C GLU A 235 32.49 -15.42 74.18
N ASN A 236 31.60 -16.16 73.49
CA ASN A 236 31.62 -17.62 73.45
C ASN A 236 32.74 -18.09 72.50
N LYS A 237 33.77 -18.76 73.02
CA LYS A 237 34.89 -19.27 72.22
C LYS A 237 35.11 -20.75 72.47
N ALA A 238 35.33 -21.50 71.40
CA ALA A 238 35.72 -22.89 71.48
C ALA A 238 37.15 -22.98 72.08
N THR A 239 37.25 -23.59 73.25
CA THR A 239 38.52 -23.91 73.90
C THR A 239 38.78 -25.40 73.77
N PHE A 240 40.04 -25.81 73.84
CA PHE A 240 40.40 -27.23 73.78
C PHE A 240 41.56 -27.57 74.71
N SER A 241 41.67 -28.86 75.05
CA SER A 241 42.81 -29.46 75.73
C SER A 241 43.13 -30.84 75.15
N LEU A 242 44.35 -31.32 75.33
CA LEU A 242 44.71 -32.71 75.03
C LEU A 242 44.70 -33.52 76.32
N THR A 243 44.04 -34.67 76.29
CA THR A 243 43.86 -35.52 77.47
C THR A 243 43.95 -37.00 77.11
N SER A 244 44.43 -37.82 78.05
CA SER A 244 44.37 -39.29 77.96
C SER A 244 43.29 -39.90 78.86
N GLN A 245 42.54 -39.05 79.58
CA GLN A 245 41.60 -39.49 80.64
C GLN A 245 40.14 -39.50 80.19
N LYS A 246 39.79 -38.79 79.11
CA LYS A 246 38.41 -38.67 78.61
C LYS A 246 38.33 -39.33 77.24
N SER A 247 37.39 -40.26 77.07
CA SER A 247 37.23 -41.03 75.82
C SER A 247 35.86 -40.85 75.16
N ALA A 248 34.98 -40.01 75.73
CA ALA A 248 33.65 -39.73 75.22
C ALA A 248 33.20 -38.31 75.61
N ASP A 249 32.25 -37.77 74.84
CA ASP A 249 31.58 -36.48 75.09
C ASP A 249 30.94 -36.45 76.49
N TYR A 250 31.01 -35.33 77.19
CA TYR A 250 30.50 -35.17 78.56
C TYR A 250 30.05 -33.75 78.87
N ILE A 251 29.39 -33.56 80.02
CA ILE A 251 29.06 -32.22 80.57
C ILE A 251 29.88 -32.01 81.83
N ASP A 252 30.52 -30.86 81.97
CA ASP A 252 31.32 -30.52 83.14
C ASP A 252 30.45 -30.10 84.35
N SER A 253 31.08 -29.85 85.51
CA SER A 253 30.37 -29.44 86.72
C SER A 253 29.73 -28.04 86.64
N LEU A 254 30.04 -27.27 85.60
CA LEU A 254 29.51 -25.92 85.34
C LEU A 254 28.41 -25.93 84.28
N GLY A 255 28.09 -27.09 83.69
CA GLY A 255 27.03 -27.26 82.70
C GLY A 255 27.47 -27.09 81.26
N PHE A 256 28.77 -26.98 80.97
CA PHE A 256 29.28 -26.87 79.59
C PHE A 256 29.43 -28.26 78.95
N ALA A 257 29.02 -28.37 77.68
CA ALA A 257 29.19 -29.58 76.89
C ALA A 257 30.61 -29.65 76.29
N HIS A 258 31.28 -30.77 76.53
CA HIS A 258 32.61 -31.12 76.06
C HIS A 258 32.52 -32.23 75.01
N TYR A 259 33.20 -32.05 73.88
CA TYR A 259 33.25 -32.99 72.77
C TYR A 259 34.66 -33.54 72.60
N VAL A 260 34.78 -34.87 72.51
CA VAL A 260 36.05 -35.59 72.62
C VAL A 260 36.28 -36.46 71.39
N GLU A 261 37.43 -36.31 70.72
CA GLU A 261 37.78 -37.11 69.54
C GLU A 261 39.22 -37.64 69.63
N PRO A 262 39.48 -38.92 69.28
CA PRO A 262 40.82 -39.50 69.33
C PRO A 262 41.75 -38.89 68.28
N VAL A 263 43.00 -38.66 68.68
CA VAL A 263 44.06 -38.08 67.85
C VAL A 263 45.13 -39.12 67.52
N ALA A 264 45.67 -39.79 68.54
CA ALA A 264 46.72 -40.78 68.36
C ALA A 264 46.67 -41.85 69.46
N THR A 265 47.13 -43.05 69.17
CA THR A 265 47.47 -44.04 70.20
C THR A 265 48.98 -44.05 70.44
N ILE A 266 49.37 -44.14 71.71
CA ILE A 266 50.76 -44.24 72.16
C ILE A 266 50.95 -45.62 72.78
N SER A 267 51.90 -46.40 72.25
CA SER A 267 52.23 -47.73 72.73
C SER A 267 53.02 -47.70 74.05
N ALA A 268 53.12 -48.83 74.74
CA ALA A 268 53.94 -48.94 75.96
C ALA A 268 55.44 -48.65 75.73
N SER A 269 55.93 -48.84 74.49
CA SER A 269 57.28 -48.49 74.06
C SER A 269 57.44 -47.03 73.62
N GLY A 270 56.36 -46.23 73.60
CA GLY A 270 56.36 -44.81 73.22
C GLY A 270 56.13 -44.55 71.73
N GLU A 271 55.75 -45.56 70.95
CA GLU A 271 55.43 -45.39 69.52
C GLU A 271 54.07 -44.69 69.34
N ILE A 272 54.03 -43.67 68.49
CA ILE A 272 52.83 -42.87 68.22
C ILE A 272 52.21 -43.30 66.90
N THR A 273 50.96 -43.76 66.92
CA THR A 273 50.16 -44.06 65.73
C THR A 273 49.07 -42.99 65.58
N ASP A 274 49.08 -42.32 64.44
CA ASP A 274 48.03 -41.35 64.07
C ASP A 274 46.74 -42.09 63.71
N ILE A 275 45.63 -41.71 64.35
CA ILE A 275 44.30 -42.31 64.12
C ILE A 275 43.25 -41.25 63.78
N ARG A 276 43.68 -40.02 63.46
CA ARG A 276 42.80 -38.92 63.06
C ARG A 276 42.05 -39.25 61.77
N LYS A 277 40.80 -38.80 61.69
CA LYS A 277 40.06 -38.71 60.42
C LYS A 277 40.43 -37.43 59.70
N THR A 278 41.08 -37.52 58.53
CA THR A 278 41.58 -36.36 57.79
C THR A 278 40.81 -36.10 56.49
N ARG A 279 40.73 -34.82 56.07
CA ARG A 279 40.09 -34.40 54.80
C ARG A 279 40.69 -33.09 54.29
N LYS A 280 40.75 -32.92 52.97
CA LYS A 280 41.16 -31.68 52.28
C LYS A 280 40.04 -30.61 52.26
N PRO A 281 40.35 -29.32 52.12
CA PRO A 281 39.37 -28.23 51.98
C PRO A 281 38.39 -28.43 50.80
N LEU A 282 37.19 -27.87 50.89
CA LEU A 282 36.10 -28.06 49.91
C LEU A 282 36.46 -27.58 48.50
N ASN A 283 37.25 -26.52 48.38
CA ASN A 283 37.66 -25.95 47.08
C ASN A 283 38.49 -26.94 46.26
N ASP A 284 39.26 -27.83 46.89
CA ASP A 284 40.09 -28.81 46.20
C ASP A 284 39.31 -30.05 45.74
N ARG A 285 38.03 -30.17 46.11
CA ARG A 285 37.18 -31.34 45.81
C ARG A 285 36.29 -31.18 44.57
N LEU A 286 35.92 -29.96 44.21
CA LEU A 286 34.95 -29.73 43.14
C LEU A 286 35.53 -30.01 41.74
N ASP A 287 36.85 -29.91 41.57
CA ASP A 287 37.56 -30.10 40.30
C ASP A 287 37.83 -31.57 39.90
N GLY A 288 36.90 -32.50 40.18
CA GLY A 288 37.08 -33.89 39.73
C GLY A 288 35.95 -34.90 40.01
N GLU A 289 34.95 -34.55 40.84
CA GLU A 289 33.88 -35.49 41.21
C GLU A 289 32.63 -35.42 40.28
N TYR A 290 32.48 -34.39 39.43
CA TYR A 290 31.28 -34.18 38.61
C TYR A 290 31.58 -33.85 37.14
N LEU A 291 30.64 -34.18 36.24
CA LEU A 291 30.67 -33.73 34.84
C LEU A 291 30.39 -32.22 34.78
N THR A 292 31.28 -31.46 34.14
CA THR A 292 31.11 -30.01 34.02
C THR A 292 30.63 -29.63 32.62
N ARG A 293 29.69 -28.69 32.52
CA ARG A 293 29.24 -28.16 31.22
C ARG A 293 30.39 -27.49 30.46
N ASN A 294 31.28 -26.79 31.17
CA ASN A 294 32.44 -26.13 30.58
C ASN A 294 33.50 -27.13 30.06
N GLY A 295 33.54 -28.34 30.62
CA GLY A 295 34.41 -29.42 30.15
C GLY A 295 33.95 -30.07 28.84
N ASN A 296 32.76 -29.76 28.32
CA ASN A 296 32.19 -30.38 27.10
C ASN A 296 32.25 -31.92 27.12
N LEU A 297 32.05 -32.54 28.29
CA LEU A 297 32.18 -33.98 28.48
C LEU A 297 33.60 -34.54 28.27
N LYS A 298 34.64 -33.70 28.32
CA LYS A 298 36.06 -34.12 28.27
C LYS A 298 36.36 -35.16 29.35
N GLU A 299 35.65 -35.14 30.47
CA GLU A 299 35.76 -36.11 31.55
C GLU A 299 35.38 -37.54 31.10
N ILE A 300 34.46 -37.70 30.13
CA ILE A 300 34.15 -39.01 29.51
C ILE A 300 35.30 -39.43 28.57
N ALA A 301 35.87 -38.47 27.84
CA ALA A 301 37.01 -38.73 26.97
C ALA A 301 38.25 -39.17 27.77
N ASP A 302 38.52 -38.50 28.88
CA ASP A 302 39.65 -38.75 29.78
C ASP A 302 39.52 -40.10 30.53
N LYS A 303 38.29 -40.59 30.74
CA LYS A 303 38.02 -41.93 31.29
C LYS A 303 38.24 -43.09 30.29
N GLY A 304 38.60 -42.78 29.04
CA GLY A 304 39.02 -43.75 28.03
C GLY A 304 37.90 -44.35 27.17
N GLU A 305 38.30 -45.17 26.20
CA GLU A 305 37.43 -45.65 25.11
C GLU A 305 36.18 -46.41 25.58
N GLN A 306 36.27 -47.16 26.67
CA GLN A 306 35.13 -47.89 27.25
C GLN A 306 34.04 -46.94 27.77
N ALA A 307 34.42 -45.86 28.46
CA ALA A 307 33.47 -44.87 28.96
C ALA A 307 32.78 -44.13 27.80
N GLN A 308 33.54 -43.81 26.74
CA GLN A 308 32.99 -43.23 25.51
C GLN A 308 32.01 -44.18 24.81
N SER A 309 32.30 -45.49 24.78
CA SER A 309 31.42 -46.50 24.20
C SER A 309 30.14 -46.70 25.00
N ALA A 310 30.24 -46.88 26.32
CA ALA A 310 29.09 -47.04 27.21
C ALA A 310 28.20 -45.79 27.21
N ALA A 311 28.80 -44.59 27.14
CA ALA A 311 28.04 -43.36 27.02
C ALA A 311 27.15 -43.38 25.78
N ARG A 312 27.70 -43.71 24.59
CA ARG A 312 26.95 -43.81 23.32
C ARG A 312 25.87 -44.89 23.35
N GLU A 313 26.14 -46.02 24.02
CA GLU A 313 25.19 -47.12 24.19
C GLU A 313 23.99 -46.70 25.05
N HIS A 314 24.22 -46.09 26.21
CA HIS A 314 23.15 -45.66 27.12
C HIS A 314 22.25 -44.57 26.54
N VAL A 315 22.75 -43.73 25.62
CA VAL A 315 21.94 -42.73 24.91
C VAL A 315 21.33 -43.25 23.59
N GLY A 316 21.57 -44.51 23.24
CA GLY A 316 20.98 -45.15 22.06
C GLY A 316 21.43 -44.59 20.71
N LEU A 317 22.60 -43.92 20.65
CA LEU A 317 23.07 -43.26 19.42
C LEU A 317 23.63 -44.25 18.37
N GLY A 318 23.81 -45.52 18.73
CA GLY A 318 24.27 -46.58 17.83
C GLY A 318 25.64 -46.31 17.22
N ASN A 319 25.90 -46.92 16.06
CA ASN A 319 27.16 -46.75 15.35
C ASN A 319 27.24 -45.44 14.55
N SER A 320 26.13 -44.73 14.31
CA SER A 320 26.12 -43.45 13.59
C SER A 320 26.91 -42.35 14.30
N ALA A 321 26.92 -42.34 15.64
CA ALA A 321 27.64 -41.33 16.43
C ALA A 321 29.18 -41.38 16.31
N THR A 322 29.73 -42.39 15.64
CA THR A 322 31.18 -42.53 15.41
C THR A 322 31.53 -42.52 13.92
N ARG A 323 30.57 -42.21 13.04
CA ARG A 323 30.73 -42.30 11.59
C ARG A 323 30.61 -40.90 11.00
N ASN A 324 31.54 -40.54 10.11
CA ASN A 324 31.42 -39.29 9.35
C ASN A 324 30.20 -39.35 8.42
N VAL A 325 29.68 -38.19 8.01
CA VAL A 325 28.69 -38.11 6.92
C VAL A 325 29.43 -38.14 5.59
N GLY A 326 28.97 -38.95 4.63
CA GLY A 326 29.61 -39.06 3.33
C GLY A 326 28.93 -40.06 2.40
N THR A 327 29.56 -40.30 1.24
CA THR A 327 29.01 -41.12 0.16
C THR A 327 29.60 -42.54 0.08
N THR A 328 30.46 -42.94 1.02
CA THR A 328 31.20 -44.21 1.01
C THR A 328 30.70 -45.20 2.07
N PRO A 329 30.85 -46.53 1.87
CA PRO A 329 30.52 -47.51 2.89
C PRO A 329 31.24 -47.25 4.23
N GLY A 330 30.51 -47.35 5.34
CA GLY A 330 31.06 -47.05 6.66
C GLY A 330 30.97 -45.57 7.08
N THR A 331 30.19 -44.75 6.36
CA THR A 331 29.75 -43.40 6.74
C THR A 331 28.23 -43.35 6.89
N VAL A 332 27.71 -42.33 7.58
CA VAL A 332 26.28 -41.97 7.51
C VAL A 332 26.00 -41.42 6.11
N ALA A 333 25.01 -41.96 5.40
CA ALA A 333 24.72 -41.61 4.02
C ALA A 333 24.36 -40.11 3.90
N ALA A 334 25.14 -39.37 3.12
CA ALA A 334 24.82 -38.00 2.72
C ALA A 334 23.64 -37.98 1.72
N GLY A 335 23.00 -36.82 1.53
CA GLY A 335 21.81 -36.73 0.66
C GLY A 335 22.06 -37.08 -0.82
N ASP A 336 23.30 -36.97 -1.27
CA ASP A 336 23.82 -37.32 -2.60
C ASP A 336 24.40 -38.74 -2.68
N ASP A 337 24.16 -39.56 -1.66
CA ASP A 337 24.71 -40.90 -1.58
C ASP A 337 23.89 -41.90 -2.40
N SER A 338 24.58 -42.63 -3.29
CA SER A 338 24.02 -43.73 -4.11
C SER A 338 23.34 -44.85 -3.31
N ARG A 339 23.64 -45.00 -2.02
CA ARG A 339 22.99 -45.94 -1.10
C ARG A 339 21.54 -45.53 -0.79
N ILE A 340 21.20 -44.25 -0.92
CA ILE A 340 19.82 -43.77 -0.81
C ILE A 340 19.09 -44.14 -2.09
N THR A 341 18.40 -45.29 -2.05
CA THR A 341 17.60 -45.79 -3.17
C THR A 341 16.16 -45.27 -3.07
N GLY A 342 15.57 -44.87 -4.20
CA GLY A 342 14.18 -44.38 -4.26
C GLY A 342 13.98 -42.88 -4.00
N ALA A 343 15.05 -42.12 -3.73
CA ALA A 343 15.01 -40.66 -3.66
C ALA A 343 15.57 -40.03 -4.94
N MET A 344 15.06 -38.85 -5.32
CA MET A 344 15.60 -38.08 -6.44
C MET A 344 16.92 -37.41 -6.06
N GLN A 345 17.92 -37.56 -6.93
CA GLN A 345 19.24 -37.00 -6.77
C GLN A 345 19.29 -35.59 -7.37
N LYS A 346 19.72 -34.61 -6.55
CA LYS A 346 19.69 -33.19 -6.91
C LYS A 346 20.50 -32.86 -8.16
N ASP A 347 21.66 -33.48 -8.30
CA ASP A 347 22.59 -33.26 -9.42
C ASP A 347 22.08 -33.84 -10.75
N GLN A 348 21.15 -34.78 -10.71
CA GLN A 348 20.55 -35.38 -11.90
C GLN A 348 19.38 -34.58 -12.47
N ASN A 349 18.87 -33.56 -11.76
CA ASN A 349 17.79 -32.67 -12.23
C ASN A 349 16.59 -33.43 -12.85
N GLY A 350 16.21 -34.57 -12.26
CA GLY A 350 15.10 -35.41 -12.74
C GLY A 350 15.45 -36.38 -13.89
N ALA A 351 16.73 -36.48 -14.28
CA ALA A 351 17.17 -37.52 -15.23
C ALA A 351 16.96 -38.94 -14.68
N ASP A 352 17.05 -39.09 -13.36
CA ASP A 352 16.81 -40.29 -12.57
C ASP A 352 15.32 -40.64 -12.38
N ILE A 353 14.40 -39.83 -12.90
CA ILE A 353 12.97 -40.17 -12.96
C ILE A 353 12.77 -41.32 -13.96
N PRO A 354 12.31 -42.50 -13.51
CA PRO A 354 12.16 -43.66 -14.39
C PRO A 354 11.05 -43.48 -15.45
N ASP A 355 9.93 -42.87 -15.05
CA ASP A 355 8.79 -42.55 -15.92
C ASP A 355 8.55 -41.04 -15.96
N LYS A 356 9.28 -40.35 -16.85
CA LYS A 356 9.14 -38.91 -17.06
C LYS A 356 7.74 -38.52 -17.57
N PRO A 357 7.12 -39.24 -18.53
CA PRO A 357 5.72 -39.00 -18.91
C PRO A 357 4.74 -39.10 -17.74
N GLY A 358 4.84 -40.15 -16.92
CA GLY A 358 4.02 -40.31 -15.71
C GLY A 358 4.25 -39.19 -14.70
N PHE A 359 5.49 -38.76 -14.52
CA PHE A 359 5.83 -37.61 -13.66
C PHE A 359 5.20 -36.31 -14.15
N ILE A 360 5.31 -35.99 -15.44
CA ILE A 360 4.67 -34.81 -16.07
C ILE A 360 3.15 -34.86 -15.88
N LYS A 361 2.54 -36.04 -16.06
CA LYS A 361 1.10 -36.25 -15.83
C LYS A 361 0.71 -36.03 -14.37
N ASN A 362 1.49 -36.55 -13.42
CA ASN A 362 1.24 -36.39 -11.98
C ASN A 362 1.39 -34.93 -11.52
N LEU A 363 2.22 -34.14 -12.19
CA LEU A 363 2.31 -32.69 -11.99
C LEU A 363 1.17 -31.89 -12.68
N GLY A 364 0.31 -32.55 -13.45
CA GLY A 364 -0.78 -31.89 -14.21
C GLY A 364 -0.29 -31.12 -15.45
N LEU A 365 0.93 -31.38 -15.92
CA LEU A 365 1.57 -30.62 -17.01
C LEU A 365 1.36 -31.22 -18.41
N GLY A 366 0.60 -32.31 -18.54
CA GLY A 366 0.37 -32.98 -19.82
C GLY A 366 -0.22 -32.05 -20.87
N GLU A 367 -1.30 -31.33 -20.53
CA GLU A 367 -1.93 -30.39 -21.45
C GLU A 367 -1.01 -29.22 -21.84
N THR A 368 -0.18 -28.73 -20.90
CA THR A 368 0.79 -27.67 -21.18
C THR A 368 1.82 -28.10 -22.21
N VAL A 369 2.30 -29.35 -22.15
CA VAL A 369 3.25 -29.90 -23.14
C VAL A 369 2.58 -30.01 -24.50
N ASP A 370 1.34 -30.51 -24.56
CA ASP A 370 0.60 -30.65 -25.82
C ASP A 370 0.31 -29.30 -26.47
N GLN A 371 -0.09 -28.30 -25.67
CA GLN A 371 -0.29 -26.93 -26.14
C GLN A 371 1.01 -26.29 -26.64
N ALA A 372 2.14 -26.51 -25.95
CA ALA A 372 3.43 -26.00 -26.37
C ALA A 372 3.92 -26.65 -27.68
N ALA A 373 3.65 -27.94 -27.88
CA ALA A 373 3.95 -28.64 -29.13
C ALA A 373 3.11 -28.14 -30.31
N GLY A 374 1.84 -27.76 -30.06
CA GLY A 374 0.93 -27.22 -31.06
C GLY A 374 1.04 -25.70 -31.30
N ALA A 375 1.89 -24.99 -30.56
CA ALA A 375 2.03 -23.55 -30.66
C ALA A 375 2.83 -23.13 -31.92
N MET A 376 2.47 -21.97 -32.49
CA MET A 376 3.21 -21.40 -33.62
C MET A 376 4.67 -21.09 -33.26
N GLN A 377 5.58 -21.64 -34.03
CA GLN A 377 7.02 -21.51 -33.86
C GLN A 377 7.51 -20.22 -34.48
N LYS A 378 7.78 -19.20 -33.64
CA LYS A 378 8.23 -17.86 -34.08
C LYS A 378 9.38 -17.90 -35.09
N LEU A 379 10.37 -18.79 -34.88
CA LEU A 379 11.53 -18.92 -35.76
C LEU A 379 11.20 -19.51 -37.14
N GLN A 380 10.06 -20.19 -37.29
CA GLN A 380 9.58 -20.68 -38.57
C GLN A 380 8.81 -19.63 -39.37
N ASN A 381 8.49 -18.48 -38.76
CA ASN A 381 7.83 -17.34 -39.42
C ASN A 381 6.57 -17.75 -40.23
N GLY A 382 5.73 -18.62 -39.65
CA GLY A 382 4.51 -19.13 -40.28
C GLY A 382 4.71 -20.32 -41.23
N GLY A 383 5.93 -20.89 -41.29
CA GLY A 383 6.23 -22.12 -42.05
C GLY A 383 5.52 -23.37 -41.52
N ASP A 384 5.17 -23.36 -40.24
CA ASP A 384 4.42 -24.39 -39.50
C ASP A 384 2.89 -24.27 -39.65
N ILE A 385 2.39 -23.22 -40.32
CA ILE A 385 0.97 -23.07 -40.62
C ILE A 385 0.63 -24.00 -41.80
N PRO A 386 -0.24 -25.03 -41.62
CA PRO A 386 -0.54 -25.99 -42.68
C PRO A 386 -1.17 -25.34 -43.92
N ASP A 387 -2.05 -24.36 -43.70
CA ASP A 387 -2.67 -23.55 -44.76
C ASP A 387 -2.55 -22.05 -44.44
N ARG A 388 -1.50 -21.43 -45.00
CA ARG A 388 -1.26 -19.98 -44.85
C ARG A 388 -2.33 -19.12 -45.51
N GLY A 389 -2.98 -19.63 -46.56
CA GLY A 389 -4.04 -18.92 -47.27
C GLY A 389 -5.29 -18.81 -46.40
N LEU A 390 -5.77 -19.95 -45.89
CA LEU A 390 -6.89 -19.99 -44.94
C LEU A 390 -6.59 -19.23 -43.65
N PHE A 391 -5.35 -19.30 -43.14
CA PHE A 391 -4.94 -18.50 -41.99
C PHE A 391 -5.11 -17.01 -42.25
N ALA A 392 -4.61 -16.49 -43.37
CA ALA A 392 -4.75 -15.08 -43.75
C ALA A 392 -6.24 -14.67 -43.91
N GLN A 393 -7.09 -15.56 -44.43
CA GLN A 393 -8.54 -15.33 -44.53
C GLN A 393 -9.18 -15.21 -43.14
N ASN A 394 -8.89 -16.15 -42.24
CA ASN A 394 -9.47 -16.20 -40.89
C ASN A 394 -9.10 -14.96 -40.05
N ILE A 395 -7.87 -14.44 -40.22
CA ILE A 395 -7.45 -13.22 -39.50
C ILE A 395 -7.78 -11.93 -40.26
N SER A 396 -8.45 -12.01 -41.41
CA SER A 396 -8.76 -10.87 -42.28
C SER A 396 -7.52 -10.07 -42.72
N ALA A 397 -6.38 -10.74 -42.88
CA ALA A 397 -5.16 -10.10 -43.38
C ALA A 397 -5.29 -9.79 -44.87
N ALA A 398 -4.78 -8.63 -45.27
CA ALA A 398 -4.65 -8.25 -46.66
C ALA A 398 -3.71 -9.23 -47.39
N LEU A 399 -4.16 -9.80 -48.51
CA LEU A 399 -3.33 -10.68 -49.33
C LEU A 399 -2.68 -9.90 -50.47
N ALA A 400 -1.35 -9.75 -50.42
CA ALA A 400 -0.54 -9.32 -51.55
C ALA A 400 -0.21 -10.54 -52.43
N PHE A 401 -1.06 -10.81 -53.42
CA PHE A 401 -0.99 -12.01 -54.26
C PHE A 401 0.28 -12.07 -55.12
N SER A 402 0.66 -10.95 -55.75
CA SER A 402 1.86 -10.87 -56.57
C SER A 402 2.30 -9.42 -56.79
N GLY A 403 3.62 -9.21 -56.86
CA GLY A 403 4.24 -7.93 -57.24
C GLY A 403 4.40 -7.72 -58.75
N GLY A 404 4.05 -8.71 -59.58
CA GLY A 404 4.20 -8.66 -61.03
C GLY A 404 3.61 -9.89 -61.72
N VAL A 405 2.29 -10.02 -61.72
CA VAL A 405 1.58 -11.13 -62.36
C VAL A 405 1.26 -10.81 -63.83
N ALA A 406 1.36 -11.80 -64.71
CA ALA A 406 0.82 -11.71 -66.08
C ALA A 406 -0.71 -11.83 -66.00
N VAL A 407 -1.40 -10.69 -66.01
CA VAL A 407 -2.85 -10.61 -65.87
C VAL A 407 -3.50 -11.10 -67.17
N GLY A 408 -3.87 -12.38 -67.20
CA GLY A 408 -4.52 -13.03 -68.35
C GLY A 408 -3.58 -13.65 -69.39
N GLY A 409 -2.26 -13.45 -69.28
CA GLY A 409 -1.22 -14.20 -70.01
C GLY A 409 -1.03 -13.82 -71.48
N ASP A 410 -1.81 -12.89 -72.02
CA ASP A 410 -1.68 -12.35 -73.37
C ASP A 410 -2.30 -10.93 -73.45
N ALA A 411 -2.17 -10.25 -74.59
CA ALA A 411 -2.63 -8.87 -74.82
C ALA A 411 -4.03 -8.73 -75.43
N ASN A 412 -4.79 -9.83 -75.57
CA ASN A 412 -6.16 -9.76 -76.08
C ASN A 412 -7.06 -8.94 -75.13
N PRO A 413 -8.11 -8.29 -75.64
CA PRO A 413 -9.01 -7.53 -74.78
C PRO A 413 -9.80 -8.47 -73.85
N TRP A 414 -10.13 -7.95 -72.67
CA TRP A 414 -11.11 -8.55 -71.76
C TRP A 414 -12.35 -7.67 -71.63
N THR A 415 -13.48 -8.35 -71.45
CA THR A 415 -14.68 -7.77 -70.84
C THR A 415 -14.50 -7.70 -69.32
N THR A 416 -15.31 -6.87 -68.66
CA THR A 416 -15.34 -6.75 -67.21
C THR A 416 -15.70 -8.09 -66.55
N ALA A 417 -16.58 -8.88 -67.18
CA ALA A 417 -16.97 -10.20 -66.70
C ALA A 417 -15.80 -11.20 -66.71
N GLU A 418 -15.01 -11.23 -67.79
CA GLU A 418 -13.83 -12.10 -67.90
C GLU A 418 -12.74 -11.71 -66.90
N PHE A 419 -12.53 -10.40 -66.71
CA PHE A 419 -11.60 -9.91 -65.69
C PHE A 419 -12.01 -10.33 -64.28
N ILE A 420 -13.30 -10.22 -63.94
CA ILE A 420 -13.83 -10.67 -62.63
C ILE A 420 -13.68 -12.18 -62.47
N ALA A 421 -13.92 -12.98 -63.51
CA ALA A 421 -13.73 -14.43 -63.48
C ALA A 421 -12.25 -14.80 -63.23
N TRP A 422 -11.32 -14.05 -63.81
CA TRP A 422 -9.90 -14.21 -63.53
C TRP A 422 -9.57 -13.91 -62.05
N LEU A 423 -10.08 -12.80 -61.50
CA LEU A 423 -9.92 -12.48 -60.07
C LEU A 423 -10.48 -13.60 -59.16
N GLU A 424 -11.62 -14.18 -59.52
CA GLU A 424 -12.23 -15.32 -58.82
C GLU A 424 -11.32 -16.55 -58.87
N SER A 425 -10.73 -16.84 -60.03
CA SER A 425 -9.77 -17.95 -60.19
C SER A 425 -8.48 -17.75 -59.37
N CYS A 426 -8.09 -16.50 -59.11
CA CYS A 426 -6.98 -16.15 -58.22
C CYS A 426 -7.37 -16.17 -56.72
N GLY A 427 -8.63 -16.47 -56.39
CA GLY A 427 -9.15 -16.47 -55.04
C GLY A 427 -9.34 -15.08 -54.44
N ALA A 428 -9.40 -14.01 -55.25
CA ALA A 428 -9.46 -12.64 -54.75
C ALA A 428 -10.66 -12.39 -53.82
N PHE A 429 -11.80 -13.01 -54.11
CA PHE A 429 -13.05 -12.87 -53.33
C PHE A 429 -13.10 -13.75 -52.06
N ASN A 430 -12.07 -14.56 -51.81
CA ASN A 430 -11.94 -15.33 -50.56
C ASN A 430 -11.29 -14.49 -49.44
N HIS A 431 -10.74 -13.33 -49.78
CA HIS A 431 -10.09 -12.42 -48.84
C HIS A 431 -10.89 -11.13 -48.71
N PRO A 432 -11.02 -10.55 -47.50
CA PRO A 432 -11.67 -9.24 -47.33
C PRO A 432 -10.99 -8.12 -48.14
N TYR A 433 -9.67 -8.25 -48.31
CA TYR A 433 -8.84 -7.38 -49.14
C TYR A 433 -7.77 -8.22 -49.85
N TRP A 434 -7.77 -8.14 -51.18
CA TRP A 434 -6.81 -8.81 -52.05
C TRP A 434 -6.19 -7.78 -52.98
N MET A 435 -4.89 -7.88 -53.24
CA MET A 435 -4.23 -7.03 -54.21
C MET A 435 -3.18 -7.77 -55.01
N CYS A 436 -2.96 -7.29 -56.23
CA CYS A 436 -1.80 -7.66 -57.02
C CYS A 436 -1.33 -6.46 -57.86
N LYS A 437 -0.13 -6.62 -58.43
CA LYS A 437 0.39 -5.72 -59.45
C LYS A 437 0.59 -6.50 -60.73
N GLY A 438 0.04 -5.99 -61.83
CA GLY A 438 0.33 -6.52 -63.17
C GLY A 438 1.81 -6.33 -63.51
N SER A 439 2.40 -7.31 -64.19
CA SER A 439 3.78 -7.20 -64.69
C SER A 439 3.89 -6.10 -65.75
N TRP A 440 5.10 -5.62 -66.03
CA TRP A 440 5.36 -4.65 -67.11
C TRP A 440 5.32 -5.23 -68.53
N ASP A 441 5.05 -6.52 -68.67
CA ASP A 441 4.91 -7.17 -69.98
C ASP A 441 3.59 -6.79 -70.65
N TYR A 442 3.63 -5.83 -71.56
CA TYR A 442 2.45 -5.44 -72.35
C TYR A 442 1.87 -6.59 -73.18
N ALA A 443 2.68 -7.54 -73.63
CA ALA A 443 2.22 -8.67 -74.43
C ALA A 443 1.52 -9.75 -73.59
N GLY A 444 1.83 -9.82 -72.30
CA GLY A 444 1.30 -10.80 -71.35
C GLY A 444 0.18 -10.28 -70.43
N ASN A 445 -0.28 -9.04 -70.61
CA ASN A 445 -1.31 -8.43 -69.78
C ASN A 445 -2.48 -7.89 -70.63
N LYS A 446 -3.69 -8.16 -70.16
CA LYS A 446 -4.94 -7.81 -70.84
C LYS A 446 -5.25 -6.31 -70.74
N VAL A 447 -6.16 -5.87 -71.59
CA VAL A 447 -6.79 -4.54 -71.53
C VAL A 447 -8.29 -4.71 -71.38
N ILE A 448 -8.90 -4.07 -70.38
CA ILE A 448 -10.36 -4.09 -70.20
C ILE A 448 -10.99 -3.01 -71.08
N THR A 449 -11.94 -3.38 -71.94
CA THR A 449 -12.42 -2.49 -73.03
C THR A 449 -13.90 -2.12 -72.98
N ASP A 450 -14.69 -2.76 -72.13
CA ASP A 450 -16.15 -2.54 -72.00
C ASP A 450 -16.55 -1.60 -70.84
N THR A 451 -15.59 -0.83 -70.32
CA THR A 451 -15.79 -0.05 -69.08
C THR A 451 -16.75 1.13 -69.24
N GLY A 452 -16.91 1.64 -70.46
CA GLY A 452 -17.68 2.86 -70.75
C GLY A 452 -17.04 4.17 -70.26
N CYS A 453 -15.90 4.10 -69.57
CA CYS A 453 -15.16 5.27 -69.06
C CYS A 453 -13.66 5.28 -69.43
N GLY A 454 -13.28 4.48 -70.43
CA GLY A 454 -11.93 4.39 -71.01
C GLY A 454 -11.30 3.01 -70.78
N ASN A 455 -10.47 2.57 -71.71
CA ASN A 455 -9.83 1.25 -71.64
C ASN A 455 -8.84 1.20 -70.45
N ILE A 456 -8.79 0.06 -69.77
CA ILE A 456 -7.90 -0.16 -68.61
C ILE A 456 -6.80 -1.14 -69.01
N CYS A 457 -5.59 -0.62 -69.25
CA CYS A 457 -4.41 -1.45 -69.48
C CYS A 457 -3.92 -2.03 -68.14
N LEU A 458 -3.84 -3.35 -68.02
CA LEU A 458 -3.47 -4.03 -66.76
C LEU A 458 -1.94 -4.21 -66.60
N ALA A 459 -1.16 -4.00 -67.67
CA ALA A 459 0.29 -3.99 -67.59
C ALA A 459 0.76 -2.90 -66.63
N GLY A 460 1.55 -3.27 -65.62
CA GLY A 460 2.03 -2.37 -64.57
C GLY A 460 0.94 -1.83 -63.63
N ALA A 461 -0.34 -2.14 -63.83
CA ALA A 461 -1.44 -1.63 -63.02
C ALA A 461 -1.46 -2.26 -61.63
N VAL A 462 -1.88 -1.49 -60.62
CA VAL A 462 -2.21 -2.03 -59.30
C VAL A 462 -3.68 -2.37 -59.30
N ILE A 463 -4.01 -3.59 -58.90
CA ILE A 463 -5.38 -4.11 -58.82
C ILE A 463 -5.66 -4.43 -57.36
N GLU A 464 -6.71 -3.83 -56.82
CA GLU A 464 -7.18 -4.05 -55.47
C GLU A 464 -8.64 -4.51 -55.52
N VAL A 465 -8.97 -5.53 -54.73
CA VAL A 465 -10.30 -6.11 -54.63
C VAL A 465 -10.70 -6.10 -53.16
N MET A 466 -11.84 -5.48 -52.88
CA MET A 466 -12.45 -5.48 -51.55
C MET A 466 -13.83 -6.11 -51.60
N GLY A 467 -14.16 -6.89 -50.58
CA GLY A 467 -15.46 -7.56 -50.46
C GLY A 467 -15.51 -8.94 -51.12
N THR A 468 -16.72 -9.39 -51.45
CA THR A 468 -16.98 -10.76 -51.91
C THR A 468 -17.56 -10.76 -53.33
N ARG A 469 -17.70 -11.95 -53.94
CA ARG A 469 -18.18 -12.09 -55.32
C ARG A 469 -19.55 -11.45 -55.58
N GLY A 470 -20.42 -11.40 -54.57
CA GLY A 470 -21.75 -10.78 -54.64
C GLY A 470 -21.80 -9.30 -54.26
N ALA A 471 -20.76 -8.79 -53.60
CA ALA A 471 -20.63 -7.41 -53.16
C ALA A 471 -19.16 -7.00 -53.20
N MET A 472 -18.73 -6.49 -54.36
CA MET A 472 -17.32 -6.19 -54.64
C MET A 472 -17.11 -4.72 -54.97
N THR A 473 -15.95 -4.23 -54.55
CA THR A 473 -15.34 -3.02 -55.08
C THR A 473 -13.98 -3.41 -55.64
N ILE A 474 -13.74 -3.12 -56.92
CA ILE A 474 -12.45 -3.33 -57.56
C ILE A 474 -11.88 -1.98 -57.93
N ARG A 475 -10.67 -1.69 -57.47
CA ARG A 475 -9.95 -0.47 -57.81
C ARG A 475 -8.73 -0.83 -58.64
N ILE A 476 -8.57 -0.16 -59.77
CA ILE A 476 -7.41 -0.30 -60.64
C ILE A 476 -6.76 1.05 -60.81
N THR A 477 -5.47 1.13 -60.49
CA THR A 477 -4.65 2.31 -60.75
C THR A 477 -3.70 2.01 -61.90
N THR A 478 -3.90 2.70 -63.03
CA THR A 478 -3.05 2.55 -64.20
C THR A 478 -1.73 3.31 -64.03
N PRO A 479 -0.62 2.81 -64.60
CA PRO A 479 0.67 3.49 -64.56
C PRO A 479 0.68 4.75 -65.44
N THR A 480 1.78 5.50 -65.41
CA THR A 480 1.97 6.73 -66.20
C THR A 480 2.09 6.50 -67.70
N THR A 481 2.25 5.24 -68.13
CA THR A 481 2.31 4.81 -69.52
C THR A 481 1.46 3.55 -69.72
N THR A 482 0.82 3.42 -70.88
CA THR A 482 -0.12 2.33 -71.19
C THR A 482 0.03 1.87 -72.64
N SER A 483 -0.59 0.73 -72.98
CA SER A 483 -0.71 0.23 -74.36
C SER A 483 -2.17 -0.16 -74.65
N GLY A 484 -2.49 -0.49 -75.91
CA GLY A 484 -3.84 -0.93 -76.29
C GLY A 484 -4.92 0.12 -76.04
N ASP A 485 -4.61 1.39 -76.30
CA ASP A 485 -5.48 2.56 -76.03
C ASP A 485 -5.92 2.72 -74.57
N GLY A 486 -5.21 2.10 -73.63
CA GLY A 486 -5.46 2.24 -72.20
C GLY A 486 -5.21 3.67 -71.70
N VAL A 487 -5.99 4.13 -70.72
CA VAL A 487 -5.83 5.47 -70.14
C VAL A 487 -4.70 5.48 -69.11
N PRO A 488 -3.61 6.25 -69.32
CA PRO A 488 -2.53 6.37 -68.34
C PRO A 488 -2.91 7.28 -67.18
N SER A 489 -2.23 7.13 -66.03
CA SER A 489 -2.36 7.99 -64.85
C SER A 489 -3.80 8.14 -64.33
N ALA A 490 -4.57 7.07 -64.35
CA ALA A 490 -5.99 7.09 -63.97
C ALA A 490 -6.31 6.05 -62.89
N GLN A 491 -7.34 6.36 -62.10
CA GLN A 491 -7.96 5.41 -61.19
C GLN A 491 -9.36 5.04 -61.69
N PHE A 492 -9.57 3.74 -61.79
CA PHE A 492 -10.85 3.13 -62.16
C PHE A 492 -11.40 2.38 -60.97
N THR A 493 -12.65 2.64 -60.61
CA THR A 493 -13.36 1.91 -59.56
C THR A 493 -14.59 1.24 -60.14
N TYR A 494 -14.61 -0.08 -60.09
CA TYR A 494 -15.79 -0.89 -60.35
C TYR A 494 -16.51 -1.16 -59.05
N ILE A 495 -17.82 -0.95 -59.02
CA ILE A 495 -18.67 -1.25 -57.87
C ILE A 495 -19.77 -2.18 -58.33
N ASN A 496 -19.98 -3.28 -57.62
CA ASN A 496 -21.10 -4.19 -57.83
C ASN A 496 -21.65 -4.69 -56.48
N HIS A 497 -22.91 -4.37 -56.19
CA HIS A 497 -23.66 -4.83 -55.01
C HIS A 497 -24.89 -5.67 -55.40
N GLY A 498 -24.88 -6.27 -56.59
CA GLY A 498 -25.98 -7.02 -57.19
C GLY A 498 -26.66 -6.27 -58.34
N ASP A 499 -27.39 -7.01 -59.18
CA ASP A 499 -27.94 -6.53 -60.47
C ASP A 499 -28.87 -5.31 -60.33
N GLY A 500 -29.52 -5.14 -59.17
CA GLY A 500 -30.38 -3.98 -58.88
C GLY A 500 -29.65 -2.69 -58.51
N TYR A 501 -28.32 -2.72 -58.34
CA TYR A 501 -27.53 -1.60 -57.81
C TYR A 501 -26.65 -0.91 -58.86
N ALA A 502 -27.01 -1.05 -60.14
CA ALA A 502 -26.33 -0.42 -61.28
C ALA A 502 -24.80 -0.63 -61.25
N PRO A 503 -24.35 -1.90 -61.36
CA PRO A 503 -22.91 -2.19 -61.38
C PRO A 503 -22.24 -1.49 -62.57
N GLY A 504 -21.02 -0.99 -62.35
CA GLY A 504 -20.32 -0.27 -63.40
C GLY A 504 -19.01 0.36 -62.97
N TRP A 505 -18.20 0.70 -63.98
CA TRP A 505 -16.94 1.39 -63.80
C TRP A 505 -17.13 2.90 -63.66
N ARG A 506 -16.28 3.50 -62.85
CA ARG A 506 -16.16 4.94 -62.66
C ARG A 506 -14.69 5.30 -62.82
N ARG A 507 -14.40 6.35 -63.58
CA ARG A 507 -13.08 6.95 -63.66
C ARG A 507 -13.08 8.23 -62.84
N GLU A 508 -12.11 8.38 -61.94
CA GLU A 508 -11.93 9.62 -61.18
C GLU A 508 -11.33 10.72 -62.07
N PHE A 509 -11.72 11.98 -61.86
CA PHE A 509 -11.18 13.12 -62.60
C PHE A 509 -9.78 13.51 -62.09
N SER A 510 -8.80 13.58 -62.98
CA SER A 510 -7.46 14.10 -62.72
C SER A 510 -7.39 15.62 -62.92
N ARG A 511 -6.56 16.29 -62.12
CA ARG A 511 -6.35 17.76 -62.20
C ARG A 511 -5.55 18.19 -63.43
N THR A 512 -4.92 17.26 -64.14
CA THR A 512 -4.03 17.58 -65.26
C THR A 512 -4.36 16.69 -66.44
N GLY A 513 -4.86 17.29 -67.53
CA GLY A 513 -5.01 16.62 -68.83
C GLY A 513 -6.31 15.84 -69.04
N ASP A 514 -7.29 15.93 -68.15
CA ASP A 514 -8.58 15.30 -68.39
C ASP A 514 -9.42 16.10 -69.38
N GLU A 515 -9.54 15.57 -70.60
CA GLU A 515 -10.51 16.02 -71.58
C GLU A 515 -11.86 15.32 -71.33
N MET A 516 -12.93 16.08 -71.11
CA MET A 516 -14.28 15.53 -71.14
C MET A 516 -14.68 15.25 -72.59
N THR A 517 -14.68 13.97 -72.99
CA THR A 517 -15.13 13.53 -74.32
C THR A 517 -16.65 13.35 -74.43
N GLY A 518 -17.37 13.50 -73.31
CA GLY A 518 -18.83 13.38 -73.22
C GLY A 518 -19.51 14.61 -72.62
N ASN A 519 -20.83 14.56 -72.50
CA ASN A 519 -21.63 15.65 -71.96
C ASN A 519 -21.52 15.75 -70.43
N LEU A 520 -21.32 16.96 -69.91
CA LEU A 520 -21.51 17.27 -68.49
C LEU A 520 -23.00 17.52 -68.22
N TYR A 521 -23.66 16.57 -67.55
CA TYR A 521 -25.05 16.73 -67.13
C TYR A 521 -25.16 17.25 -65.69
N LEU A 522 -25.78 18.42 -65.51
CA LEU A 522 -26.20 18.93 -64.20
C LEU A 522 -27.66 18.54 -63.97
N LYS A 523 -27.92 17.49 -63.17
CA LYS A 523 -29.27 16.92 -62.98
C LYS A 523 -29.88 17.38 -61.64
N ASN A 524 -30.81 18.33 -61.69
CA ASN A 524 -31.66 18.70 -60.57
C ASN A 524 -32.96 19.34 -61.10
N ASP A 525 -34.05 19.23 -60.35
CA ASP A 525 -35.31 19.93 -60.66
C ASP A 525 -35.31 21.39 -60.17
N GLY A 526 -34.48 21.70 -59.17
CA GLY A 526 -34.10 23.05 -58.76
C GLY A 526 -32.90 23.59 -59.54
N ARG A 527 -32.53 24.84 -59.27
CA ARG A 527 -31.44 25.52 -59.97
C ARG A 527 -30.09 24.84 -59.73
N VAL A 528 -29.39 24.49 -60.80
CA VAL A 528 -27.96 24.17 -60.77
C VAL A 528 -27.25 25.17 -61.66
N ASN A 529 -26.12 25.66 -61.19
CA ASN A 529 -25.35 26.65 -61.92
C ASN A 529 -24.01 26.07 -62.35
N PHE A 530 -23.54 26.49 -63.52
CA PHE A 530 -22.11 26.53 -63.80
C PHE A 530 -21.57 27.86 -63.26
N CYS A 531 -20.54 27.83 -62.42
CA CYS A 531 -20.04 29.03 -61.75
C CYS A 531 -18.51 29.14 -61.78
N ILE A 532 -18.05 30.39 -61.85
CA ILE A 532 -16.67 30.75 -61.50
C ILE A 532 -16.77 31.48 -60.16
N MET A 533 -16.00 31.01 -59.18
CA MET A 533 -16.03 31.51 -57.81
C MET A 533 -14.73 32.24 -57.50
N ASN A 534 -14.81 33.27 -56.66
CA ASN A 534 -13.68 33.75 -55.90
C ASN A 534 -13.21 32.66 -54.92
N GLU A 535 -11.97 32.82 -54.44
CA GLU A 535 -11.41 31.94 -53.41
C GLU A 535 -12.21 32.01 -52.09
N ASP A 536 -12.81 33.16 -51.79
CA ASP A 536 -13.68 33.37 -50.62
C ASP A 536 -15.08 32.74 -50.74
N GLY A 537 -15.37 32.08 -51.87
CA GLY A 537 -16.66 31.42 -52.14
C GLY A 537 -17.74 32.33 -52.71
N THR A 538 -17.46 33.62 -53.00
CA THR A 538 -18.41 34.50 -53.68
C THR A 538 -18.43 34.25 -55.20
N PRO A 539 -19.60 34.26 -55.85
CA PRO A 539 -19.69 34.00 -57.28
C PRO A 539 -19.26 35.20 -58.12
N ARG A 540 -18.35 34.98 -59.09
CA ARG A 540 -18.00 35.95 -60.14
C ARG A 540 -18.90 35.84 -61.37
N MET A 541 -19.48 34.67 -61.60
CA MET A 541 -20.34 34.43 -62.76
C MET A 541 -21.30 33.28 -62.45
N TRP A 542 -22.54 33.40 -62.93
CA TRP A 542 -23.48 32.29 -63.02
C TRP A 542 -23.94 32.07 -64.46
N ILE A 543 -24.01 30.80 -64.86
CA ILE A 543 -24.78 30.34 -66.03
C ILE A 543 -25.79 29.31 -65.53
N PHE A 544 -27.09 29.59 -65.72
CA PHE A 544 -28.14 28.72 -65.18
C PHE A 544 -29.45 28.79 -65.97
N LYS A 545 -30.32 27.81 -65.69
CA LYS A 545 -31.69 27.75 -66.20
C LYS A 545 -32.59 27.14 -65.13
N ASP A 546 -33.68 27.83 -64.80
CA ASP A 546 -34.72 27.24 -63.96
C ASP A 546 -35.74 26.46 -64.79
N LYS A 547 -36.27 25.38 -64.21
CA LYS A 547 -37.37 24.60 -64.80
C LYS A 547 -38.57 25.51 -65.07
N GLY A 548 -39.01 25.57 -66.34
CA GLY A 548 -40.16 26.37 -66.75
C GLY A 548 -39.94 27.89 -66.90
N SER A 549 -38.77 28.44 -66.53
CA SER A 549 -38.49 29.90 -66.64
C SER A 549 -38.40 30.41 -68.08
N ASP A 550 -38.23 31.72 -68.22
CA ASP A 550 -38.13 32.53 -69.45
C ASP A 550 -36.93 32.24 -70.36
N GLY A 551 -35.79 31.76 -69.87
CA GLY A 551 -34.64 31.50 -70.75
C GLY A 551 -33.39 31.06 -70.00
N ILE A 552 -32.26 30.93 -70.70
CA ILE A 552 -30.94 30.69 -70.09
C ILE A 552 -30.40 32.03 -69.58
N HIS A 553 -29.96 32.07 -68.33
CA HIS A 553 -29.44 33.28 -67.68
C HIS A 553 -27.92 33.25 -67.61
N ILE A 554 -27.31 34.41 -67.88
CA ILE A 554 -25.89 34.68 -67.68
C ILE A 554 -25.77 36.00 -66.92
N ASN A 555 -25.02 36.01 -65.82
CA ASN A 555 -24.73 37.22 -65.06
C ASN A 555 -23.36 37.19 -64.37
N ASN A 556 -22.95 38.32 -63.80
CA ASN A 556 -21.66 38.49 -63.13
C ASN A 556 -21.71 38.18 -61.63
N GLY A 557 -22.60 37.27 -61.21
CA GLY A 557 -22.67 36.86 -59.80
C GLY A 557 -22.91 38.01 -58.84
N ASN A 558 -22.00 38.15 -57.87
CA ASN A 558 -22.08 39.16 -56.82
C ASN A 558 -21.65 40.56 -57.29
N ASP A 559 -20.96 40.68 -58.43
CA ASP A 559 -20.47 41.96 -58.95
C ASP A 559 -21.59 42.83 -59.57
N GLY A 560 -22.80 42.26 -59.74
CA GLY A 560 -23.99 42.95 -60.23
C GLY A 560 -24.09 43.05 -61.76
N GLY A 561 -24.84 44.03 -62.27
CA GLY A 561 -25.01 44.28 -63.72
C GLY A 561 -26.28 43.72 -64.38
N GLY A 562 -27.10 42.97 -63.63
CA GLY A 562 -28.35 42.38 -64.12
C GLY A 562 -28.15 41.09 -64.92
N ASP A 563 -29.25 40.54 -65.43
CA ASP A 563 -29.24 39.29 -66.19
C ASP A 563 -29.26 39.53 -67.70
N PHE A 564 -28.41 38.79 -68.41
CA PHE A 564 -28.56 38.55 -69.84
C PHE A 564 -29.32 37.25 -70.04
N ILE A 565 -30.38 37.30 -70.85
CA ILE A 565 -31.28 36.16 -71.02
C ILE A 565 -31.36 35.78 -72.49
N PHE A 566 -31.02 34.53 -72.79
CA PHE A 566 -31.39 33.88 -74.04
C PHE A 566 -32.79 33.29 -73.86
N GLY A 567 -33.79 34.07 -74.27
CA GLY A 567 -35.20 33.77 -74.04
C GLY A 567 -35.66 32.53 -74.81
N LYS A 568 -36.59 31.77 -74.21
CA LYS A 568 -37.24 30.61 -74.84
C LYS A 568 -38.08 31.00 -76.07
N ASP A 569 -38.41 32.27 -76.19
CA ASP A 569 -39.07 32.91 -77.34
C ASP A 569 -38.10 33.21 -78.50
N GLY A 570 -36.81 32.90 -78.33
CA GLY A 570 -35.75 33.18 -79.31
C GLY A 570 -35.21 34.60 -79.27
N ASN A 571 -35.66 35.41 -78.30
CA ASN A 571 -35.22 36.79 -78.14
C ASN A 571 -33.98 36.87 -77.22
N PHE A 572 -33.09 37.81 -77.49
CA PHE A 572 -32.01 38.15 -76.58
C PHE A 572 -32.42 39.35 -75.72
N ARG A 573 -32.33 39.21 -74.40
CA ARG A 573 -32.70 40.27 -73.46
C ARG A 573 -31.46 40.73 -72.71
N ALA A 574 -31.19 42.03 -72.78
CA ALA A 574 -30.14 42.70 -72.03
C ALA A 574 -30.81 43.69 -71.06
N GLY A 575 -31.09 43.23 -69.84
CA GLY A 575 -31.98 43.94 -68.94
C GLY A 575 -33.38 44.11 -69.54
N ALA A 576 -33.89 45.35 -69.59
CA ALA A 576 -35.21 45.65 -70.14
C ALA A 576 -35.25 45.79 -71.67
N ALA A 577 -34.09 45.84 -72.34
CA ALA A 577 -34.01 45.91 -73.79
C ALA A 577 -34.14 44.51 -74.41
N ILE A 578 -34.85 44.41 -75.53
CA ILE A 578 -35.07 43.16 -76.24
C ILE A 578 -34.57 43.30 -77.67
N TYR A 579 -33.67 42.41 -78.06
CA TYR A 579 -33.38 42.14 -79.46
C TYR A 579 -34.23 40.95 -79.91
N ALA A 580 -35.20 41.21 -80.78
CA ALA A 580 -36.17 40.21 -81.17
C ALA A 580 -35.67 39.35 -82.33
N ASN A 581 -36.17 38.11 -82.40
CA ASN A 581 -35.81 37.15 -83.45
C ASN A 581 -36.24 37.55 -84.88
N ASN A 582 -37.03 38.62 -85.02
CA ASN A 582 -37.41 39.22 -86.30
C ASN A 582 -36.45 40.36 -86.73
N GLY A 583 -35.38 40.62 -85.97
CA GLY A 583 -34.42 41.70 -86.23
C GLY A 583 -34.84 43.07 -85.71
N ASP A 584 -36.01 43.19 -85.07
CA ASP A 584 -36.47 44.43 -84.44
C ASP A 584 -35.85 44.58 -83.04
N ALA A 585 -35.81 45.82 -82.55
CA ALA A 585 -35.28 46.15 -81.24
C ALA A 585 -36.34 46.89 -80.43
N PHE A 586 -36.58 46.42 -79.21
CA PHE A 586 -37.48 47.05 -78.25
C PHE A 586 -36.67 47.72 -77.15
N GLY A 587 -36.99 48.98 -76.85
CA GLY A 587 -36.37 49.69 -75.74
C GLY A 587 -36.91 51.09 -75.56
N THR A 588 -36.54 51.72 -74.44
CA THR A 588 -36.96 53.08 -74.08
C THR A 588 -36.32 54.17 -74.96
N ALA A 589 -35.22 53.84 -75.65
CA ALA A 589 -34.53 54.76 -76.56
C ALA A 589 -35.41 55.26 -77.71
N TRP A 590 -36.43 54.50 -78.13
CA TRP A 590 -37.21 54.77 -79.35
C TRP A 590 -38.70 55.11 -79.08
N GLY A 591 -39.08 55.54 -77.88
CA GLY A 591 -40.49 55.78 -77.52
C GLY A 591 -40.75 56.99 -76.61
N GLY A 592 -39.87 58.00 -76.63
CA GLY A 592 -40.05 59.23 -75.84
C GLY A 592 -40.08 58.99 -74.33
N GLY A 593 -39.30 58.01 -73.84
CA GLY A 593 -39.28 57.58 -72.44
C GLY A 593 -40.10 56.33 -72.16
N ASN A 594 -41.05 55.97 -73.03
CA ASN A 594 -41.72 54.68 -73.00
C ASN A 594 -41.00 53.67 -73.90
N ALA A 595 -41.12 52.38 -73.58
CA ALA A 595 -40.51 51.34 -74.39
C ALA A 595 -41.31 51.11 -75.68
N ALA A 596 -40.63 51.12 -76.82
CA ALA A 596 -41.24 50.96 -78.14
C ALA A 596 -40.33 50.15 -79.07
N TRP A 597 -40.93 49.61 -80.12
CA TRP A 597 -40.21 48.93 -81.20
C TRP A 597 -39.54 49.96 -82.13
N LEU A 598 -38.29 49.71 -82.50
CA LEU A 598 -37.50 50.54 -83.40
C LEU A 598 -38.19 50.67 -84.77
N SER A 599 -38.72 49.58 -85.31
CA SER A 599 -39.45 49.60 -86.57
C SER A 599 -40.62 50.59 -86.56
N SER A 600 -41.38 50.63 -85.46
CA SER A 600 -42.51 51.54 -85.25
C SER A 600 -42.04 52.99 -85.13
N TYR A 601 -40.94 53.21 -84.41
CA TYR A 601 -40.32 54.53 -84.29
C TYR A 601 -39.88 55.09 -85.66
N LEU A 602 -39.14 54.30 -86.45
CA LEU A 602 -38.68 54.72 -87.78
C LEU A 602 -39.86 55.00 -88.71
N TYR A 603 -40.89 54.14 -88.69
CA TYR A 603 -42.08 54.31 -89.51
C TYR A 603 -42.80 55.64 -89.25
N LEU A 604 -42.86 56.06 -87.99
CA LEU A 604 -43.60 57.25 -87.55
C LEU A 604 -42.78 58.55 -87.60
N ASN A 605 -41.45 58.48 -87.53
CA ASN A 605 -40.60 59.66 -87.33
C ASN A 605 -39.64 59.98 -88.49
N MET A 606 -39.55 59.13 -89.52
CA MET A 606 -38.69 59.39 -90.69
C MET A 606 -39.48 59.75 -91.94
N VAL A 607 -38.88 60.59 -92.78
CA VAL A 607 -39.34 60.84 -94.16
C VAL A 607 -39.07 59.59 -95.01
N LYS A 608 -40.13 58.98 -95.52
CA LYS A 608 -40.08 57.72 -96.28
C LYS A 608 -40.07 57.91 -97.80
N ALA A 609 -40.62 59.02 -98.26
CA ALA A 609 -40.69 59.34 -99.68
C ALA A 609 -40.85 60.85 -99.86
N ILE A 610 -40.38 61.36 -101.00
CA ILE A 610 -40.57 62.74 -101.43
C ILE A 610 -41.21 62.70 -102.82
N ARG A 611 -42.19 63.57 -103.07
CA ARG A 611 -42.83 63.70 -104.38
C ARG A 611 -43.16 65.15 -104.70
N LEU A 612 -43.42 65.41 -105.98
CA LEU A 612 -44.21 66.56 -106.40
C LEU A 612 -45.70 66.17 -106.31
N GLY A 613 -46.48 66.95 -105.58
CA GLY A 613 -47.94 66.78 -105.49
C GLY A 613 -48.65 67.08 -106.81
N PRO A 614 -49.99 67.15 -106.84
CA PRO A 614 -50.74 67.45 -108.05
C PRO A 614 -50.31 68.78 -108.70
N VAL A 615 -50.35 68.84 -110.02
CA VAL A 615 -50.11 70.09 -110.76
C VAL A 615 -51.28 71.05 -110.56
N ALA A 616 -50.95 72.29 -110.25
CA ALA A 616 -51.88 73.40 -110.20
C ALA A 616 -51.40 74.50 -111.14
N LEU A 617 -52.33 75.31 -111.61
CA LEU A 617 -52.06 76.45 -112.47
C LEU A 617 -52.24 77.72 -111.64
N SER A 618 -51.34 78.69 -111.81
CA SER A 618 -51.51 80.01 -111.18
C SER A 618 -52.70 80.76 -111.78
N GLY A 619 -53.15 81.82 -111.08
CA GLY A 619 -53.89 82.89 -111.74
C GLY A 619 -53.02 83.62 -112.77
N GLY A 620 -53.59 84.62 -113.45
CA GLY A 620 -52.85 85.45 -114.41
C GLY A 620 -51.64 86.11 -113.77
N LEU A 621 -50.54 86.22 -114.53
CA LEU A 621 -49.27 86.77 -114.09
C LEU A 621 -49.15 88.26 -114.39
N TRP A 622 -48.35 88.97 -113.58
CA TRP A 622 -47.95 90.35 -113.85
C TRP A 622 -46.52 90.59 -113.38
N ARG A 623 -45.55 90.53 -114.30
CA ARG A 623 -44.10 90.82 -114.12
C ARG A 623 -43.40 90.01 -113.00
N ASP A 624 -43.80 90.19 -111.74
CA ASP A 624 -43.32 89.48 -110.56
C ASP A 624 -44.41 88.58 -109.98
N PHE A 625 -44.09 87.31 -109.74
CA PHE A 625 -45.03 86.35 -109.14
C PHE A 625 -44.33 85.42 -108.17
N GLN A 626 -44.90 85.29 -106.96
CA GLN A 626 -44.38 84.43 -105.90
C GLN A 626 -45.37 83.30 -105.58
N LEU A 627 -44.88 82.07 -105.60
CA LEU A 627 -45.66 80.89 -105.20
C LEU A 627 -45.80 80.79 -103.67
N GLY A 628 -46.82 80.05 -103.23
CA GLY A 628 -46.99 79.72 -101.81
C GLY A 628 -45.87 78.80 -101.30
N GLY A 629 -45.64 78.78 -99.98
CA GLY A 629 -44.57 77.99 -99.36
C GLY A 629 -44.62 76.51 -99.75
N GLY A 630 -43.46 75.96 -100.10
CA GLY A 630 -43.29 74.55 -100.50
C GLY A 630 -43.59 74.25 -101.96
N GLN A 631 -43.91 75.25 -102.77
CA GLN A 631 -44.28 75.06 -104.17
C GLN A 631 -43.10 75.37 -105.08
N VAL A 632 -43.00 74.62 -106.18
CA VAL A 632 -42.00 74.84 -107.23
C VAL A 632 -42.68 75.02 -108.59
N VAL A 633 -42.08 75.87 -109.41
CA VAL A 633 -42.45 76.05 -110.81
C VAL A 633 -42.06 74.79 -111.58
N THR A 634 -42.98 74.29 -112.40
CA THR A 634 -42.83 73.06 -113.19
C THR A 634 -43.18 73.24 -114.67
N GLY A 635 -43.60 74.44 -115.06
CA GLY A 635 -43.87 74.79 -116.45
C GLY A 635 -44.48 76.17 -116.56
N PHE A 636 -44.62 76.65 -117.79
CA PHE A 636 -45.21 77.95 -118.11
C PHE A 636 -46.28 77.77 -119.18
N HIS A 637 -47.29 78.63 -119.13
CA HIS A 637 -48.27 78.85 -120.19
C HIS A 637 -48.18 80.32 -120.56
N THR A 638 -47.99 80.60 -121.85
CA THR A 638 -47.88 81.97 -122.35
C THR A 638 -48.68 82.13 -123.63
N ASP A 639 -49.15 83.33 -123.88
CA ASP A 639 -49.79 83.75 -125.13
C ASP A 639 -48.79 84.03 -126.25
N GLY A 640 -47.47 83.97 -125.96
CA GLY A 640 -46.39 84.11 -126.92
C GLY A 640 -45.71 85.48 -126.90
N ASP A 641 -46.16 86.41 -126.06
CA ASP A 641 -45.49 87.69 -125.87
C ASP A 641 -44.23 87.54 -125.01
N TRP A 642 -43.18 88.30 -125.37
CA TRP A 642 -41.89 88.23 -124.68
C TRP A 642 -41.93 88.81 -123.25
N GLU A 643 -42.92 89.66 -122.99
CA GLU A 643 -43.22 90.23 -121.67
C GLU A 643 -44.45 89.51 -121.09
N MET A 644 -44.24 88.55 -120.16
CA MET A 644 -45.32 87.80 -119.49
C MET A 644 -46.21 88.72 -118.62
N GLN A 645 -47.22 89.35 -119.23
CA GLN A 645 -48.04 90.44 -118.67
C GLN A 645 -49.54 90.32 -119.05
N GLY A 646 -50.01 89.10 -119.36
CA GLY A 646 -51.39 88.83 -119.75
C GLY A 646 -52.18 88.02 -118.72
N GLY A 647 -53.52 88.13 -118.77
CA GLY A 647 -54.42 87.28 -117.98
C GLY A 647 -54.33 85.78 -118.33
N ASP A 648 -53.76 85.45 -119.48
CA ASP A 648 -53.52 84.07 -119.90
C ASP A 648 -52.10 83.56 -119.64
N ASP A 649 -51.14 84.42 -119.31
CA ASP A 649 -49.82 84.00 -118.83
C ASP A 649 -49.95 83.38 -117.44
N LYS A 650 -49.51 82.13 -117.29
CA LYS A 650 -49.66 81.33 -116.05
C LYS A 650 -48.45 80.44 -115.81
N VAL A 651 -48.23 80.08 -114.56
CA VAL A 651 -47.20 79.13 -114.14
C VAL A 651 -47.86 77.84 -113.67
N TYR A 652 -47.40 76.70 -114.20
CA TYR A 652 -47.69 75.40 -113.62
C TYR A 652 -46.81 75.18 -112.41
N TYR A 653 -47.39 74.97 -111.23
CA TYR A 653 -46.66 74.72 -110.01
C TYR A 653 -47.12 73.45 -109.30
N ARG A 654 -46.23 72.88 -108.49
CA ARG A 654 -46.49 71.66 -107.71
C ARG A 654 -45.94 71.82 -106.30
N PRO A 655 -46.66 71.39 -105.24
CA PRO A 655 -46.09 71.35 -103.90
C PRO A 655 -45.07 70.22 -103.79
N ILE A 656 -43.91 70.48 -103.21
CA ILE A 656 -43.00 69.44 -102.72
C ILE A 656 -43.65 68.84 -101.47
N GLN A 657 -43.84 67.52 -101.47
CA GLN A 657 -44.42 66.80 -100.34
C GLN A 657 -43.47 65.70 -99.88
N TYR A 658 -43.43 65.45 -98.58
CA TYR A 658 -42.73 64.32 -97.99
C TYR A 658 -43.69 63.44 -97.18
N LEU A 659 -43.44 62.14 -97.14
CA LEU A 659 -44.27 61.15 -96.45
C LEU A 659 -43.68 60.82 -95.08
N ILE A 660 -44.40 61.10 -94.01
CA ILE A 660 -44.07 60.65 -92.63
C ILE A 660 -45.25 59.82 -92.12
N GLY A 661 -45.00 58.64 -91.55
CA GLY A 661 -46.07 57.71 -91.19
C GLY A 661 -46.97 57.41 -92.40
N THR A 662 -48.27 57.65 -92.29
CA THR A 662 -49.22 57.50 -93.40
C THR A 662 -49.58 58.82 -94.07
N GLN A 663 -48.99 59.95 -93.64
CA GLN A 663 -49.41 61.29 -94.02
C GLN A 663 -48.42 61.95 -94.98
N TRP A 664 -48.92 62.43 -96.12
CA TRP A 664 -48.18 63.32 -97.00
C TRP A 664 -48.27 64.75 -96.47
N VAL A 665 -47.12 65.32 -96.12
CA VAL A 665 -46.99 66.68 -95.59
C VAL A 665 -46.35 67.56 -96.65
N THR A 666 -46.94 68.74 -96.91
CA THR A 666 -46.35 69.74 -97.80
C THR A 666 -45.15 70.38 -97.12
N ALA A 667 -44.02 70.47 -97.82
CA ALA A 667 -42.81 71.08 -97.28
C ALA A 667 -43.04 72.58 -97.01
N PRO A 668 -42.56 73.14 -95.89
CA PRO A 668 -42.54 74.59 -95.72
C PRO A 668 -41.46 75.21 -96.63
N SER A 669 -41.70 76.43 -97.14
CA SER A 669 -40.61 77.30 -97.63
C SER A 669 -40.31 78.31 -96.53
N VAL A 670 -39.03 78.46 -96.20
CA VAL A 670 -38.54 79.45 -95.22
C VAL A 670 -38.20 80.75 -95.93
#